data_AF-A0A6G8IC67-F1
#
_entry.id   AF-A0A6G8IC67-F1
#
_cell.length_a   1.000
_cell.length_b   1.000
_cell.length_c   1.000
_cell.angle_alpha   90.00
_cell.angle_beta   90.00
_cell.angle_gamma   90.00
#
_symmetry.space_group_name_H-M   'P 1'
#
loop_
_entity.id
_entity.type
_entity.pdbx_description
1 polymer ?
#
loop_
_entity_poly.entity_id
_entity_poly.type
_entity_poly.pdbx_seq_one_letter_code
_entity_poly.pdbx_strand_id
1 'polypeptide(L)'
;MARVYPLRFGEQGKYELTEAALKHIFVGETAVRPVNALGKRMPEVVLSGGLHTWTGWEQLLKEHAGVVHLLEYDVDCHVDWFYARELQNGVITLKIPRRMFTGDAAAITRMPDVNYKSGYLWKTLYPLGYSEDDVIKTLAEALENLDREDSTHPTAAQPAGLLYGYALLDEPLKSMKLRIQVRGNQIQSAFPAWEQPATGNNGKPYSHSDSINFAIARSTVRHEHYARVWGSVFPSNRFSADELLRLTPAFILQRTRRDPTVRIAKWRKERETELMAHASALQLDELKRVVAYVSNFVCSKDPFGVQSNLYLHCADEIRHIEPFFNAAQLSENVAECIQVLSHYDLGHGTRLAMDAMVRFMRMAIVHTGGLNTLMFKRVLGEFVEAASGHHDKDSLREFFAALAASPCRASLYTEFDLNPFVKKNDEMGWSVIGVSEVDMELTPDHLFEFIAFNLGENYLRFSKDQRLAIAKGLHSRRDQMELVVDAMSLLSGRDFQFFMPVRLDPAQIAEKSPPAEDDLITVATDYGRMLVMYRQRVVGEDPAAYAAEVNYERAGTPEFFELIRQKHKRSFVLAMHENMLKKLIDYAAGVGYARLKTKLETTLNQLPREAIPLPKAIPAYLTQGRAQPAPFVGDTAALVQAIVGNGGDDASAIE
;
A
#
# COMPACT_ATOMS: atom_id res chain seq x y z
N MET A 1 -6.77 -9.29 -43.76
CA MET A 1 -5.64 -8.98 -44.69
C MET A 1 -4.36 -8.96 -43.87
N ALA A 2 -3.24 -9.46 -44.39
CA ALA A 2 -1.95 -9.37 -43.71
C ALA A 2 -1.46 -7.91 -43.71
N ARG A 3 -0.93 -7.41 -42.57
CA ARG A 3 -0.39 -6.05 -42.48
C ARG A 3 0.94 -5.94 -43.23
N VAL A 4 1.20 -4.78 -43.83
CA VAL A 4 2.47 -4.47 -44.52
C VAL A 4 3.35 -3.65 -43.58
N TYR A 5 4.54 -4.13 -43.28
CA TYR A 5 5.53 -3.46 -42.42
C TYR A 5 6.66 -2.82 -43.23
N PRO A 6 7.31 -1.75 -42.71
CA PRO A 6 7.02 -1.09 -41.43
C PRO A 6 5.76 -0.22 -41.51
N LEU A 7 5.01 -0.16 -40.40
CA LEU A 7 3.90 0.79 -40.25
C LEU A 7 4.49 2.18 -40.04
N ARG A 8 3.88 3.21 -40.65
CA ARG A 8 4.38 4.59 -40.60
C ARG A 8 3.42 5.49 -39.81
N PHE A 9 3.97 6.33 -38.95
CA PHE A 9 3.24 7.19 -38.03
C PHE A 9 3.78 8.63 -38.00
N GLY A 10 2.96 9.54 -37.46
CA GLY A 10 3.27 10.96 -37.33
C GLY A 10 3.21 11.71 -38.66
N GLU A 11 3.46 13.02 -38.60
CA GLU A 11 3.48 13.88 -39.80
C GLU A 11 4.40 13.29 -40.88
N GLN A 12 3.85 13.07 -42.08
CA GLN A 12 4.54 12.52 -43.25
C GLN A 12 5.19 11.13 -43.03
N GLY A 13 4.76 10.35 -42.02
CA GLY A 13 5.33 9.03 -41.75
C GLY A 13 6.73 9.09 -41.13
N LYS A 14 6.99 10.12 -40.32
CA LYS A 14 8.27 10.36 -39.63
C LYS A 14 8.77 9.19 -38.79
N TYR A 15 7.89 8.36 -38.25
CA TYR A 15 8.25 7.23 -37.40
C TYR A 15 7.82 5.89 -38.00
N GLU A 16 8.64 4.86 -37.84
CA GLU A 16 8.44 3.53 -38.41
C GLU A 16 8.36 2.45 -37.29
N LEU A 17 7.30 1.64 -37.28
CA LEU A 17 7.16 0.47 -36.41
C LEU A 17 7.34 -0.81 -37.22
N THR A 18 8.33 -1.61 -36.84
CA THR A 18 8.56 -2.93 -37.44
C THR A 18 7.67 -4.00 -36.80
N GLU A 19 7.50 -5.12 -37.49
CA GLU A 19 6.80 -6.29 -36.93
C GLU A 19 7.47 -6.78 -35.64
N ALA A 20 8.80 -6.79 -35.60
CA ALA A 20 9.57 -7.18 -34.42
C ALA A 20 9.30 -6.25 -33.22
N ALA A 21 9.25 -4.93 -33.45
CA ALA A 21 8.94 -3.96 -32.40
C ALA A 21 7.49 -4.10 -31.90
N LEU A 22 6.53 -4.36 -32.80
CA LEU A 22 5.14 -4.63 -32.38
C LEU A 22 5.06 -5.91 -31.54
N LYS A 23 5.76 -6.97 -31.95
CA LYS A 23 5.85 -8.22 -31.18
C LYS A 23 6.49 -8.00 -29.81
N HIS A 24 7.57 -7.22 -29.76
CA HIS A 24 8.21 -6.80 -28.51
C HIS A 24 7.22 -6.09 -27.57
N ILE A 25 6.40 -5.16 -28.09
CA ILE A 25 5.36 -4.49 -27.31
C ILE A 25 4.30 -5.48 -26.82
N PHE A 26 3.80 -6.34 -27.70
CA PHE A 26 2.62 -7.16 -27.42
C PHE A 26 2.93 -8.36 -26.51
N VAL A 27 3.88 -9.21 -26.92
CA VAL A 27 4.22 -10.46 -26.21
C VAL A 27 5.51 -10.38 -25.40
N GLY A 28 6.38 -9.42 -25.73
CA GLY A 28 7.71 -9.32 -25.13
C GLY A 28 8.72 -10.31 -25.67
N GLU A 29 9.93 -10.21 -25.12
CA GLU A 29 11.07 -11.05 -25.46
C GLU A 29 11.46 -11.86 -24.23
N THR A 30 11.74 -13.14 -24.44
CA THR A 30 12.18 -14.04 -23.37
C THR A 30 13.57 -14.59 -23.66
N ALA A 31 14.29 -14.90 -22.59
CA ALA A 31 15.55 -15.61 -22.61
C ALA A 31 15.46 -16.85 -21.72
N VAL A 32 16.27 -17.86 -21.99
CA VAL A 32 16.38 -19.04 -21.13
C VAL A 32 17.66 -18.93 -20.32
N ARG A 33 17.55 -19.00 -18.99
CA ARG A 33 18.70 -19.05 -18.10
C ARG A 33 18.74 -20.37 -17.34
N PRO A 34 19.94 -20.90 -17.04
CA PRO A 34 20.07 -22.04 -16.16
C PRO A 34 19.86 -21.63 -14.70
N VAL A 35 19.00 -22.34 -13.98
CA VAL A 35 18.83 -22.23 -12.54
C VAL A 35 19.08 -23.58 -11.86
N ASN A 36 19.70 -23.54 -10.68
CA ASN A 36 19.86 -24.72 -9.86
C ASN A 36 18.65 -24.82 -8.93
N ALA A 37 17.77 -25.79 -9.19
CA ALA A 37 16.65 -26.11 -8.33
C ALA A 37 16.79 -27.57 -7.89
N LEU A 38 16.71 -27.84 -6.58
CA LEU A 38 16.81 -29.18 -6.00
C LEU A 38 18.08 -29.95 -6.45
N GLY A 39 19.22 -29.25 -6.54
CA GLY A 39 20.49 -29.84 -6.95
C GLY A 39 20.59 -30.21 -8.44
N LYS A 40 19.59 -29.87 -9.26
CA LYS A 40 19.59 -30.07 -10.73
C LYS A 40 19.57 -28.73 -11.45
N ARG A 41 20.34 -28.64 -12.54
CA ARG A 41 20.34 -27.49 -13.44
C ARG A 41 19.13 -27.59 -14.37
N MET A 42 18.18 -26.68 -14.22
CA MET A 42 16.96 -26.62 -15.05
C MET A 42 16.94 -25.31 -15.87
N PRO A 43 16.37 -25.32 -17.07
CA PRO A 43 16.11 -24.09 -17.81
C PRO A 43 14.92 -23.35 -17.19
N GLU A 44 15.06 -22.03 -17.01
CA GLU A 44 13.99 -21.13 -16.62
C GLU A 44 13.85 -20.04 -17.69
N VAL A 45 12.63 -19.83 -18.18
CA VAL A 45 12.27 -18.75 -19.09
C VAL A 45 12.19 -17.45 -18.28
N VAL A 46 12.77 -16.36 -18.77
CA VAL A 46 12.74 -15.05 -18.10
C VAL A 46 12.53 -13.94 -19.13
N LEU A 47 11.91 -12.84 -18.72
CA LEU A 47 11.67 -11.67 -19.56
C LEU A 47 12.99 -10.89 -19.80
N SER A 48 13.33 -10.66 -21.07
CA SER A 48 14.48 -9.85 -21.50
C SER A 48 14.10 -8.46 -22.01
N GLY A 49 12.84 -8.24 -22.38
CA GLY A 49 12.36 -6.94 -22.86
C GLY A 49 10.88 -6.96 -23.21
N GLY A 50 10.28 -5.78 -23.40
CA GLY A 50 8.91 -5.65 -23.91
C GLY A 50 7.85 -6.14 -22.93
N LEU A 51 6.78 -6.77 -23.44
CA LEU A 51 5.59 -7.26 -22.70
C LEU A 51 4.81 -6.11 -22.07
N HIS A 52 3.90 -5.53 -22.83
CA HIS A 52 3.07 -4.40 -22.42
C HIS A 52 1.58 -4.67 -22.59
N THR A 53 1.17 -5.93 -22.71
CA THR A 53 -0.24 -6.32 -22.77
C THR A 53 -0.55 -7.42 -21.76
N TRP A 54 -1.82 -7.50 -21.35
CA TRP A 54 -2.29 -8.55 -20.46
C TRP A 54 -2.15 -9.94 -21.09
N THR A 55 -2.43 -10.08 -22.39
CA THR A 55 -2.26 -11.35 -23.11
C THR A 55 -0.81 -11.83 -23.09
N GLY A 56 0.15 -10.93 -23.32
CA GLY A 56 1.57 -11.24 -23.18
C GLY A 56 1.95 -11.66 -21.76
N TRP A 57 1.38 -10.99 -20.75
CA TRP A 57 1.55 -11.38 -19.35
C TRP A 57 1.01 -12.79 -19.05
N GLU A 58 -0.21 -13.12 -19.48
CA GLU A 58 -0.79 -14.45 -19.27
C GLU A 58 -0.01 -15.56 -19.96
N GLN A 59 0.63 -15.27 -21.10
CA GLN A 59 1.53 -16.21 -21.76
C GLN A 59 2.80 -16.44 -20.96
N LEU A 60 3.45 -15.39 -20.46
CA LEU A 60 4.63 -15.52 -19.61
C LEU A 60 4.30 -16.25 -18.30
N LEU A 61 3.16 -15.95 -17.67
CA LEU A 61 2.74 -16.55 -16.41
C LEU A 61 2.59 -18.07 -16.50
N LYS A 62 2.20 -18.62 -17.66
CA LYS A 62 2.10 -20.08 -17.89
C LYS A 62 3.46 -20.80 -17.76
N GLU A 63 4.55 -20.10 -18.04
CA GLU A 63 5.92 -20.64 -17.87
C GLU A 63 6.37 -20.61 -16.39
N HIS A 64 5.60 -19.97 -15.50
CA HIS A 64 5.91 -19.79 -14.09
C HIS A 64 4.75 -20.25 -13.19
N ALA A 65 4.36 -21.51 -13.29
CA ALA A 65 3.22 -22.09 -12.54
C ALA A 65 3.26 -21.91 -11.01
N GLY A 66 4.45 -21.66 -10.43
CA GLY A 66 4.60 -21.36 -9.00
C GLY A 66 4.39 -19.89 -8.62
N VAL A 67 4.14 -19.00 -9.58
CA VAL A 67 3.84 -17.59 -9.36
C VAL A 67 2.33 -17.40 -9.53
N VAL A 68 1.64 -16.94 -8.48
CA VAL A 68 0.18 -16.77 -8.48
C VAL A 68 -0.22 -15.34 -8.14
N HIS A 69 -1.50 -15.00 -8.30
CA HIS A 69 -1.96 -13.67 -7.92
C HIS A 69 -1.84 -13.48 -6.40
N LEU A 70 -1.56 -12.26 -5.94
CA LEU A 70 -1.39 -11.96 -4.51
C LEU A 70 -2.59 -12.43 -3.68
N LEU A 71 -3.82 -12.42 -4.21
CA LEU A 71 -5.01 -12.93 -3.49
C LEU A 71 -4.96 -14.44 -3.21
N GLU A 72 -4.31 -15.23 -4.07
CA GLU A 72 -4.19 -16.70 -3.93
C GLU A 72 -2.89 -17.13 -3.23
N TYR A 73 -1.93 -16.21 -3.11
CA TYR A 73 -0.60 -16.54 -2.62
C TYR A 73 -0.62 -17.11 -1.20
N ASP A 74 0.07 -18.23 -1.06
CA ASP A 74 0.34 -18.95 0.19
C ASP A 74 1.83 -19.26 0.17
N VAL A 75 2.56 -18.77 1.16
CA VAL A 75 4.02 -18.93 1.23
C VAL A 75 4.44 -20.41 1.36
N ASP A 76 3.55 -21.30 1.79
CA ASP A 76 3.86 -22.73 1.91
C ASP A 76 3.67 -23.50 0.59
N CYS A 77 2.85 -22.98 -0.33
CA CYS A 77 2.44 -23.67 -1.56
C CYS A 77 3.03 -23.04 -2.81
N HIS A 78 3.28 -21.73 -2.77
CA HIS A 78 3.62 -20.92 -3.93
C HIS A 78 5.03 -20.38 -3.81
N VAL A 79 5.66 -20.18 -4.97
CA VAL A 79 7.06 -19.76 -5.06
C VAL A 79 7.16 -18.24 -4.99
N ASP A 80 6.17 -17.50 -5.52
CA ASP A 80 6.07 -16.03 -5.39
C ASP A 80 4.68 -15.54 -5.82
N TRP A 81 4.46 -14.22 -5.79
CA TRP A 81 3.20 -13.60 -6.21
C TRP A 81 3.39 -12.47 -7.21
N PHE A 82 2.30 -12.15 -7.94
CA PHE A 82 2.16 -10.91 -8.70
C PHE A 82 0.92 -10.15 -8.25
N TYR A 83 0.90 -8.84 -8.49
CA TYR A 83 -0.25 -7.98 -8.19
C TYR A 83 -0.55 -7.10 -9.40
N ALA A 84 -1.83 -6.99 -9.76
CA ALA A 84 -2.27 -6.18 -10.88
C ALA A 84 -3.45 -5.27 -10.49
N ARG A 85 -3.36 -4.00 -10.83
CA ARG A 85 -4.42 -3.00 -10.61
C ARG A 85 -4.68 -2.20 -11.88
N GLU A 86 -5.96 -2.07 -12.21
CA GLU A 86 -6.47 -1.20 -13.26
C GLU A 86 -6.56 0.24 -12.75
N LEU A 87 -5.99 1.19 -13.49
CA LEU A 87 -6.11 2.62 -13.23
C LEU A 87 -7.40 3.16 -13.85
N GLN A 88 -7.77 4.39 -13.49
CA GLN A 88 -8.97 5.07 -14.01
C GLN A 88 -9.17 4.97 -15.53
N ASN A 89 -8.08 5.07 -16.30
CA ASN A 89 -8.10 5.04 -17.76
C ASN A 89 -7.93 3.64 -18.36
N GLY A 90 -8.08 2.59 -17.55
CA GLY A 90 -7.95 1.19 -17.93
C GLY A 90 -6.50 0.68 -17.99
N VAL A 91 -5.48 1.54 -17.89
CA VAL A 91 -4.07 1.11 -17.87
C VAL A 91 -3.84 0.20 -16.68
N ILE A 92 -3.13 -0.91 -16.89
CA ILE A 92 -2.85 -1.86 -15.81
C ILE A 92 -1.45 -1.60 -15.27
N THR A 93 -1.36 -1.42 -13.96
CA THR A 93 -0.09 -1.51 -13.23
C THR A 93 0.11 -2.94 -12.76
N LEU A 94 1.23 -3.54 -13.14
CA LEU A 94 1.57 -4.93 -12.87
C LEU A 94 2.87 -4.99 -12.08
N LYS A 95 2.83 -5.54 -10.87
CA LYS A 95 4.01 -5.86 -10.05
C LYS A 95 4.32 -7.34 -10.16
N ILE A 96 5.54 -7.66 -10.57
CA ILE A 96 5.99 -9.03 -10.81
C ILE A 96 7.35 -9.33 -10.19
N PRO A 97 7.63 -10.59 -9.81
CA PRO A 97 8.91 -10.97 -9.21
C PRO A 97 10.10 -10.64 -10.10
N ARG A 98 11.14 -10.02 -9.52
CA ARG A 98 12.39 -9.68 -10.21
C ARG A 98 13.08 -10.91 -10.78
N ARG A 99 12.91 -12.07 -10.15
CA ARG A 99 13.46 -13.32 -10.68
C ARG A 99 12.95 -13.64 -12.07
N MET A 100 11.78 -13.14 -12.47
CA MET A 100 11.22 -13.36 -13.81
C MET A 100 11.87 -12.49 -14.89
N PHE A 101 12.95 -11.76 -14.58
CA PHE A 101 13.67 -10.92 -15.53
C PHE A 101 15.14 -11.30 -15.67
N THR A 102 15.71 -10.94 -16.82
CA THR A 102 17.17 -10.84 -17.00
C THR A 102 17.74 -9.62 -16.27
N GLY A 103 19.05 -9.62 -16.00
CA GLY A 103 19.73 -8.55 -15.25
C GLY A 103 19.57 -7.16 -15.86
N ASP A 104 19.64 -7.06 -17.20
CA ASP A 104 19.53 -5.80 -17.94
C ASP A 104 18.07 -5.32 -18.01
N ALA A 105 17.12 -6.21 -18.28
CA ALA A 105 15.69 -5.89 -18.26
C ALA A 105 15.26 -5.39 -16.87
N ALA A 106 15.79 -6.02 -15.82
CA ALA A 106 15.56 -5.63 -14.44
C ALA A 106 16.19 -4.29 -14.03
N ALA A 107 17.11 -3.73 -14.82
CA ALA A 107 17.68 -2.40 -14.60
C ALA A 107 16.81 -1.30 -15.22
N ILE A 108 16.17 -1.57 -16.36
CA ILE A 108 15.34 -0.61 -17.11
C ILE A 108 13.98 -0.40 -16.44
N THR A 109 13.39 -1.45 -15.88
CA THR A 109 12.13 -1.39 -15.11
C THR A 109 12.32 -0.79 -13.71
N ARG A 110 13.51 -0.30 -13.38
CA ARG A 110 13.76 0.34 -12.09
C ARG A 110 13.06 1.69 -12.01
N MET A 111 12.95 2.48 -13.07
CA MET A 111 12.16 3.73 -12.99
C MET A 111 10.66 3.44 -12.90
N PRO A 112 9.93 4.01 -11.91
CA PRO A 112 10.19 5.31 -11.25
C PRO A 112 11.26 5.33 -10.15
N ASP A 113 11.76 4.17 -9.74
CA ASP A 113 12.70 3.97 -8.67
C ASP A 113 14.06 3.46 -9.14
N VAL A 114 14.92 4.35 -9.64
CA VAL A 114 16.35 4.06 -9.91
C VAL A 114 17.05 3.33 -8.73
N ASN A 115 16.44 3.35 -7.54
CA ASN A 115 16.94 2.76 -6.30
C ASN A 115 16.09 1.62 -5.68
N TYR A 116 15.06 1.06 -6.31
CA TYR A 116 14.23 0.01 -5.68
C TYR A 116 14.77 -1.41 -5.92
N LYS A 117 15.05 -2.14 -4.83
CA LYS A 117 15.49 -3.55 -4.83
C LYS A 117 14.54 -4.43 -3.99
N SER A 118 13.23 -4.28 -4.12
CA SER A 118 12.25 -5.07 -3.35
C SER A 118 12.14 -6.56 -3.74
N GLY A 119 13.00 -7.05 -4.64
CA GLY A 119 12.79 -8.36 -5.26
C GLY A 119 11.62 -8.38 -6.26
N TYR A 120 10.93 -7.26 -6.52
CA TYR A 120 9.87 -7.12 -7.53
C TYR A 120 10.16 -5.96 -8.49
N LEU A 121 9.50 -6.00 -9.65
CA LEU A 121 9.56 -4.98 -10.68
C LEU A 121 8.15 -4.64 -11.15
N TRP A 122 8.00 -3.37 -11.49
CA TRP A 122 6.76 -2.77 -11.92
C TRP A 122 6.76 -2.68 -13.46
N LYS A 123 5.61 -3.00 -14.09
CA LYS A 123 5.31 -2.79 -15.50
C LYS A 123 3.96 -2.11 -15.68
N THR A 124 3.82 -1.34 -16.74
CA THR A 124 2.54 -0.82 -17.22
C THR A 124 2.12 -1.58 -18.46
N LEU A 125 0.85 -1.97 -18.49
CA LEU A 125 0.23 -2.66 -19.63
C LEU A 125 -0.91 -1.82 -20.19
N TYR A 126 -1.13 -1.95 -21.50
CA TYR A 126 -2.35 -1.49 -22.14
C TYR A 126 -3.59 -2.12 -21.48
N PRO A 127 -4.76 -1.46 -21.58
CA PRO A 127 -5.98 -1.95 -20.95
C PRO A 127 -6.35 -3.37 -21.37
N LEU A 128 -7.12 -4.03 -20.50
CA LEU A 128 -7.59 -5.39 -20.74
C LEU A 128 -8.33 -5.48 -22.07
N GLY A 129 -8.05 -6.53 -22.84
CA GLY A 129 -8.70 -6.79 -24.13
C GLY A 129 -8.14 -6.02 -25.32
N TYR A 130 -7.13 -5.15 -25.15
CA TYR A 130 -6.50 -4.45 -26.27
C TYR A 130 -5.89 -5.43 -27.30
N SER A 131 -6.35 -5.32 -28.54
CA SER A 131 -5.79 -6.01 -29.69
C SER A 131 -4.55 -5.28 -30.23
N GLU A 132 -3.84 -5.90 -31.18
CA GLU A 132 -2.75 -5.21 -31.87
C GLU A 132 -3.22 -3.94 -32.61
N ASP A 133 -4.43 -3.95 -33.19
CA ASP A 133 -5.00 -2.78 -33.87
C ASP A 133 -5.28 -1.64 -32.88
N ASP A 134 -5.76 -1.96 -31.68
CA ASP A 134 -6.00 -0.97 -30.62
C ASP A 134 -4.69 -0.32 -30.19
N VAL A 135 -3.64 -1.12 -29.96
CA VAL A 135 -2.29 -0.60 -29.64
C VAL A 135 -1.76 0.30 -30.75
N ILE A 136 -1.89 -0.11 -32.02
CA ILE A 136 -1.44 0.67 -33.18
C ILE A 136 -2.21 1.99 -33.28
N LYS A 137 -3.53 1.98 -33.12
CA LYS A 137 -4.38 3.18 -33.17
C LYS A 137 -4.02 4.15 -32.03
N THR A 138 -3.88 3.64 -30.82
CA THR A 138 -3.48 4.42 -29.64
C THR A 138 -2.08 5.01 -29.82
N LEU A 139 -1.13 4.25 -30.38
CA LEU A 139 0.21 4.76 -30.71
C LEU A 139 0.18 5.86 -31.78
N ALA A 140 -0.65 5.70 -32.82
CA ALA A 140 -0.80 6.70 -33.87
C ALA A 140 -1.28 8.03 -33.30
N GLU A 141 -2.37 8.01 -32.51
CA GLU A 141 -2.92 9.20 -31.87
C GLU A 141 -1.91 9.84 -30.91
N ALA A 142 -1.17 9.04 -30.13
CA ALA A 142 -0.15 9.57 -29.23
C ALA A 142 0.99 10.29 -29.97
N LEU A 143 1.40 9.80 -31.15
CA LEU A 143 2.43 10.44 -31.97
C LEU A 143 1.95 11.72 -32.67
N GLU A 144 0.64 11.88 -32.86
CA GLU A 144 0.03 13.13 -33.31
C GLU A 144 -0.05 14.16 -32.17
N ASN A 145 -0.17 13.70 -30.93
CA ASN A 145 -0.33 14.53 -29.73
C ASN A 145 0.89 14.41 -28.80
N LEU A 146 2.08 14.67 -29.34
CA LEU A 146 3.32 14.65 -28.57
C LEU A 146 3.39 15.80 -27.55
N ASP A 147 3.77 15.43 -26.34
CA ASP A 147 4.14 16.37 -25.30
C ASP A 147 5.49 17.00 -25.63
N ARG A 148 5.48 18.29 -25.91
CA ARG A 148 6.67 19.06 -26.31
C ARG A 148 7.61 19.34 -25.14
N GLU A 149 7.12 19.24 -23.91
CA GLU A 149 7.87 19.56 -22.69
C GLU A 149 8.55 18.30 -22.11
N ASP A 150 7.86 17.15 -22.13
CA ASP A 150 8.40 15.89 -21.61
C ASP A 150 9.18 15.07 -22.66
N SER A 151 9.02 15.35 -23.97
CA SER A 151 9.67 14.57 -25.03
C SER A 151 11.11 14.99 -25.33
N THR A 152 12.01 14.01 -25.46
CA THR A 152 13.36 14.16 -26.00
C THR A 152 13.44 13.52 -27.38
N HIS A 153 13.51 14.33 -28.43
CA HIS A 153 13.60 13.82 -29.80
C HIS A 153 15.01 13.30 -30.15
N PRO A 154 15.10 12.26 -31.01
CA PRO A 154 16.38 11.75 -31.47
C PRO A 154 17.09 12.78 -32.37
N THR A 155 18.41 12.85 -32.25
CA THR A 155 19.29 13.71 -33.06
C THR A 155 20.41 12.90 -33.70
N ALA A 156 21.16 13.48 -34.63
CA ALA A 156 22.31 12.80 -35.24
C ALA A 156 23.38 12.42 -34.19
N ALA A 157 23.59 13.25 -33.17
CA ALA A 157 24.54 12.99 -32.09
C ALA A 157 24.00 12.02 -31.03
N GLN A 158 22.69 12.06 -30.77
CA GLN A 158 22.00 11.18 -29.84
C GLN A 158 20.84 10.49 -30.56
N PRO A 159 21.09 9.34 -31.22
CA PRO A 159 20.08 8.69 -32.05
C PRO A 159 18.93 8.10 -31.22
N ALA A 160 19.12 7.88 -29.91
CA ALA A 160 18.06 7.43 -29.01
C ALA A 160 17.20 8.61 -28.55
N GLY A 161 15.90 8.54 -28.82
CA GLY A 161 14.90 9.48 -28.34
C GLY A 161 13.90 8.82 -27.41
N LEU A 162 13.28 9.64 -26.57
CA LEU A 162 12.23 9.25 -25.65
C LEU A 162 11.07 10.23 -25.79
N LEU A 163 9.99 9.79 -26.42
CA LEU A 163 8.83 10.64 -26.68
C LEU A 163 7.71 10.29 -25.69
N TYR A 164 6.94 11.30 -25.33
CA TYR A 164 5.69 11.14 -24.58
C TYR A 164 4.56 11.71 -25.41
N GLY A 165 3.49 10.93 -25.55
CA GLY A 165 2.32 11.33 -26.34
C GLY A 165 1.03 10.94 -25.65
N TYR A 166 -0.06 11.60 -26.01
CA TYR A 166 -1.37 11.37 -25.41
C TYR A 166 -2.36 10.80 -26.43
N ALA A 167 -3.11 9.78 -26.02
CA ALA A 167 -4.16 9.17 -26.82
C ALA A 167 -5.50 9.21 -26.08
N LEU A 168 -6.59 8.97 -26.81
CA LEU A 168 -7.98 9.01 -26.34
C LEU A 168 -8.34 10.36 -25.72
N LEU A 169 -7.80 11.45 -26.27
CA LEU A 169 -7.96 12.80 -25.71
C LEU A 169 -9.40 13.33 -25.73
N ASP A 170 -10.25 12.75 -26.60
CA ASP A 170 -11.66 13.11 -26.70
C ASP A 170 -12.54 12.37 -25.68
N GLU A 171 -11.98 11.39 -24.96
CA GLU A 171 -12.61 10.69 -23.84
C GLU A 171 -11.79 10.93 -22.57
N PRO A 172 -11.94 12.08 -21.87
CA PRO A 172 -11.00 12.51 -20.85
C PRO A 172 -10.67 11.48 -19.76
N LEU A 173 -11.66 10.71 -19.29
CA LEU A 173 -11.46 9.67 -18.27
C LEU A 173 -10.65 8.47 -18.77
N LYS A 174 -10.53 8.29 -20.10
CA LYS A 174 -9.75 7.24 -20.75
C LYS A 174 -8.48 7.75 -21.40
N SER A 175 -8.23 9.07 -21.38
CA SER A 175 -7.00 9.65 -21.90
C SER A 175 -5.77 8.95 -21.32
N MET A 176 -4.84 8.60 -22.19
CA MET A 176 -3.70 7.75 -21.86
C MET A 176 -2.41 8.41 -22.29
N LYS A 177 -1.44 8.50 -21.37
CA LYS A 177 -0.08 8.92 -21.71
C LYS A 177 0.73 7.69 -22.12
N LEU A 178 1.35 7.73 -23.29
CA LEU A 178 2.28 6.70 -23.77
C LEU A 178 3.71 7.19 -23.67
N ARG A 179 4.60 6.28 -23.29
CA ARG A 179 6.05 6.40 -23.44
C ARG A 179 6.47 5.66 -24.70
N ILE A 180 7.14 6.35 -25.61
CA ILE A 180 7.54 5.81 -26.93
C ILE A 180 9.06 5.94 -27.06
N GLN A 181 9.74 4.80 -27.17
CA GLN A 181 11.18 4.72 -27.31
C GLN A 181 11.53 4.63 -28.79
N VAL A 182 12.39 5.53 -29.27
CA VAL A 182 12.78 5.60 -30.68
C VAL A 182 14.29 5.60 -30.85
N ARG A 183 14.78 5.05 -31.97
CA ARG A 183 16.17 5.18 -32.42
C ARG A 183 16.18 5.66 -33.87
N GLY A 184 16.62 6.89 -34.10
CA GLY A 184 16.41 7.57 -35.38
C GLY A 184 14.91 7.71 -35.66
N ASN A 185 14.43 7.14 -36.76
CA ASN A 185 13.00 7.08 -37.07
C ASN A 185 12.30 5.80 -36.58
N GLN A 186 13.04 4.81 -36.08
CA GLN A 186 12.47 3.50 -35.73
C GLN A 186 11.94 3.47 -34.29
N ILE A 187 10.67 3.10 -34.13
CA ILE A 187 10.07 2.81 -32.83
C ILE A 187 10.59 1.47 -32.35
N GLN A 188 11.24 1.48 -31.18
CA GLN A 188 11.78 0.28 -30.52
C GLN A 188 10.76 -0.35 -29.58
N SER A 189 10.01 0.48 -28.85
CA SER A 189 8.97 0.06 -27.93
C SER A 189 8.01 1.21 -27.65
N ALA A 190 6.77 0.91 -27.31
CA ALA A 190 5.76 1.86 -26.88
C ALA A 190 4.85 1.21 -25.83
N PHE A 191 4.54 1.94 -24.77
CA PHE A 191 3.74 1.43 -23.66
C PHE A 191 3.12 2.56 -22.84
N PRO A 192 2.03 2.32 -22.10
CA PRO A 192 1.47 3.34 -21.21
C PRO A 192 2.53 3.81 -20.21
N ALA A 193 2.69 5.11 -20.05
CA ALA A 193 3.65 5.67 -19.09
C ALA A 193 3.24 5.37 -17.64
N TRP A 194 4.19 5.41 -16.71
CA TRP A 194 3.89 5.34 -15.27
C TRP A 194 3.04 6.53 -14.83
N GLU A 195 3.41 7.72 -15.27
CA GLU A 195 2.73 8.96 -14.96
C GLU A 195 1.48 9.15 -15.84
N GLN A 196 0.47 8.29 -15.66
CA GLN A 196 -0.82 8.48 -16.32
C GLN A 196 -1.43 9.82 -15.91
N PRO A 197 -2.14 10.50 -16.83
CA PRO A 197 -2.62 11.84 -16.55
C PRO A 197 -3.71 11.86 -15.48
N ALA A 198 -3.73 12.91 -14.67
CA ALA A 198 -4.83 13.20 -13.77
C ALA A 198 -6.00 13.79 -14.58
N THR A 199 -7.02 12.98 -14.88
CA THR A 199 -8.11 13.40 -15.80
C THR A 199 -9.51 13.41 -15.22
N GLY A 200 -9.76 12.96 -13.99
CA GLY A 200 -11.14 12.96 -13.50
C GLY A 200 -11.39 12.47 -12.09
N ASN A 201 -12.69 12.34 -11.74
CA ASN A 201 -13.26 12.13 -10.40
C ASN A 201 -13.18 10.70 -9.85
N ASN A 202 -13.18 9.69 -10.72
CA ASN A 202 -13.35 8.30 -10.31
C ASN A 202 -12.12 7.45 -10.67
N GLY A 203 -11.44 6.87 -9.69
CA GLY A 203 -10.26 6.04 -9.88
C GLY A 203 -8.93 6.77 -9.64
N LYS A 204 -7.91 6.01 -9.24
CA LYS A 204 -6.63 6.54 -8.79
C LYS A 204 -5.62 6.56 -9.95
N PRO A 205 -5.00 7.72 -10.29
CA PRO A 205 -3.80 7.72 -11.14
C PRO A 205 -2.63 7.06 -10.40
N TYR A 206 -1.67 6.50 -11.14
CA TYR A 206 -0.48 5.95 -10.49
C TYR A 206 0.27 7.05 -9.73
N SER A 207 0.49 6.81 -8.44
CA SER A 207 1.36 7.59 -7.59
C SER A 207 2.56 6.74 -7.18
N HIS A 208 3.70 7.35 -6.88
CA HIS A 208 4.82 6.60 -6.32
C HIS A 208 4.49 5.96 -4.96
N SER A 209 3.43 6.39 -4.26
CA SER A 209 2.90 5.69 -3.07
C SER A 209 2.47 4.27 -3.37
N ASP A 210 1.91 4.07 -4.57
CA ASP A 210 1.37 2.78 -5.00
C ASP A 210 2.48 1.76 -5.23
N SER A 211 3.74 2.22 -5.38
CA SER A 211 4.87 1.29 -5.48
C SER A 211 5.07 0.43 -4.22
N ILE A 212 4.63 0.94 -3.06
CA ILE A 212 4.76 0.35 -1.73
C ILE A 212 3.46 -0.33 -1.29
N ASN A 213 2.31 0.16 -1.75
CA ASN A 213 0.99 -0.31 -1.33
C ASN A 213 0.35 -1.27 -2.35
N PHE A 214 -0.10 -2.44 -1.90
CA PHE A 214 -0.79 -3.44 -2.74
C PHE A 214 -2.23 -3.67 -2.26
N ALA A 215 -2.90 -2.58 -1.91
CA ALA A 215 -4.25 -2.66 -1.38
C ALA A 215 -5.20 -3.32 -2.38
N ILE A 216 -5.99 -4.28 -1.90
CA ILE A 216 -7.04 -4.93 -2.66
C ILE A 216 -8.23 -3.97 -2.77
N ALA A 217 -8.69 -3.77 -3.99
CA ALA A 217 -9.79 -2.88 -4.36
C ALA A 217 -10.59 -3.48 -5.52
N ARG A 218 -11.71 -2.86 -5.90
CA ARG A 218 -12.44 -3.24 -7.13
C ARG A 218 -11.60 -3.11 -8.40
N SER A 219 -10.64 -2.19 -8.41
CA SER A 219 -9.66 -2.08 -9.51
C SER A 219 -8.60 -3.19 -9.49
N THR A 220 -8.58 -4.09 -8.52
CA THR A 220 -7.70 -5.27 -8.58
C THR A 220 -8.13 -6.17 -9.74
N VAL A 221 -7.23 -6.38 -10.69
CA VAL A 221 -7.53 -7.07 -11.94
C VAL A 221 -7.93 -8.53 -11.67
N ARG A 222 -9.09 -8.94 -12.21
CA ARG A 222 -9.67 -10.28 -12.06
C ARG A 222 -9.90 -10.69 -10.58
N HIS A 223 -10.22 -9.74 -9.69
CA HIS A 223 -10.47 -10.01 -8.27
C HIS A 223 -11.39 -11.23 -8.01
N GLU A 224 -12.57 -11.28 -8.65
CA GLU A 224 -13.55 -12.38 -8.50
C GLU A 224 -13.01 -13.76 -8.91
N HIS A 225 -12.06 -13.79 -9.86
CA HIS A 225 -11.45 -15.04 -10.31
C HIS A 225 -10.63 -15.70 -9.18
N TYR A 226 -10.02 -14.87 -8.33
CA TYR A 226 -9.06 -15.26 -7.30
C TYR A 226 -9.68 -15.32 -5.89
N ALA A 227 -10.90 -14.81 -5.71
CA ALA A 227 -11.61 -14.74 -4.43
C ALA A 227 -12.16 -16.09 -3.92
N ARG A 228 -11.60 -17.24 -4.33
CA ARG A 228 -12.17 -18.58 -4.03
C ARG A 228 -11.45 -19.34 -2.92
N VAL A 229 -10.31 -18.86 -2.43
CA VAL A 229 -9.48 -19.62 -1.47
C VAL A 229 -9.69 -19.07 -0.07
N TRP A 230 -10.59 -19.66 0.72
CA TRP A 230 -10.88 -19.17 2.08
C TRP A 230 -10.65 -20.22 3.18
N GLY A 231 -9.68 -21.11 3.00
CA GLY A 231 -9.22 -22.02 4.06
C GLY A 231 -10.31 -22.88 4.72
N SER A 232 -10.07 -23.34 5.95
CA SER A 232 -10.94 -24.30 6.63
C SER A 232 -12.26 -23.72 7.14
N VAL A 233 -12.32 -22.41 7.44
CA VAL A 233 -13.53 -21.71 7.90
C VAL A 233 -14.62 -21.64 6.81
N PHE A 234 -14.24 -21.88 5.55
CA PHE A 234 -15.14 -21.91 4.42
C PHE A 234 -15.19 -23.30 3.76
N PRO A 235 -15.62 -24.35 4.49
CA PRO A 235 -15.70 -25.69 3.92
C PRO A 235 -16.66 -25.70 2.72
N SER A 236 -16.21 -26.23 1.58
CA SER A 236 -16.99 -26.22 0.33
C SER A 236 -17.42 -24.82 -0.15
N ASN A 237 -16.58 -23.80 0.09
CA ASN A 237 -16.83 -22.40 -0.26
C ASN A 237 -18.06 -21.79 0.43
N ARG A 238 -18.40 -22.27 1.63
CA ARG A 238 -19.48 -21.69 2.47
C ARG A 238 -18.94 -21.42 3.86
N PHE A 239 -19.20 -20.23 4.38
CA PHE A 239 -18.81 -19.86 5.74
C PHE A 239 -19.46 -20.81 6.77
N SER A 240 -18.69 -21.20 7.79
CA SER A 240 -19.18 -22.00 8.92
C SER A 240 -18.84 -21.32 10.25
N ALA A 241 -19.88 -20.84 10.94
CA ALA A 241 -19.79 -20.28 12.29
C ALA A 241 -19.21 -21.28 13.30
N ASP A 242 -19.67 -22.53 13.25
CA ASP A 242 -19.21 -23.61 14.13
C ASP A 242 -17.71 -23.88 13.94
N GLU A 243 -17.25 -23.88 12.69
CA GLU A 243 -15.84 -24.09 12.37
C GLU A 243 -14.97 -22.92 12.84
N LEU A 244 -15.44 -21.67 12.69
CA LEU A 244 -14.76 -20.50 13.23
C LEU A 244 -14.61 -20.63 14.76
N LEU A 245 -15.71 -20.85 15.47
CA LEU A 245 -15.72 -21.04 16.93
C LEU A 245 -14.82 -22.20 17.37
N ARG A 246 -14.80 -23.30 16.62
CA ARG A 246 -13.97 -24.48 16.91
C ARG A 246 -12.48 -24.20 16.75
N LEU A 247 -12.10 -23.36 15.78
CA LEU A 247 -10.72 -22.98 15.51
C LEU A 247 -10.21 -21.92 16.49
N THR A 248 -11.07 -21.01 16.94
CA THR A 248 -10.70 -19.93 17.85
C THR A 248 -10.21 -20.46 19.21
N PRO A 249 -9.03 -20.02 19.69
CA PRO A 249 -8.52 -20.43 21.00
C PRO A 249 -9.47 -20.08 22.16
N ALA A 250 -9.51 -20.94 23.20
CA ALA A 250 -10.42 -20.77 24.32
C ALA A 250 -10.23 -19.43 25.06
N PHE A 251 -8.98 -18.98 25.25
CA PHE A 251 -8.68 -17.71 25.91
C PHE A 251 -9.17 -16.49 25.13
N ILE A 252 -9.36 -16.62 23.81
CA ILE A 252 -10.00 -15.58 22.98
C ILE A 252 -11.51 -15.64 23.16
N LEU A 253 -12.11 -16.84 23.07
CA LEU A 253 -13.57 -16.99 23.23
C LEU A 253 -14.07 -16.49 24.59
N GLN A 254 -13.24 -16.62 25.63
CA GLN A 254 -13.52 -16.20 27.00
C GLN A 254 -13.13 -14.74 27.30
N ARG A 255 -12.61 -13.99 26.32
CA ARG A 255 -12.22 -12.59 26.50
C ARG A 255 -13.42 -11.76 26.94
N THR A 256 -13.29 -11.04 28.06
CA THR A 256 -14.33 -10.12 28.50
C THR A 256 -14.39 -8.90 27.58
N ARG A 257 -15.58 -8.58 27.07
CA ARG A 257 -15.77 -7.36 26.29
C ARG A 257 -15.40 -6.13 27.13
N ARG A 258 -14.64 -5.20 26.54
CA ARG A 258 -14.26 -3.95 27.21
C ARG A 258 -15.50 -3.16 27.60
N ASP A 259 -15.60 -2.78 28.87
CA ASP A 259 -16.54 -1.76 29.32
C ASP A 259 -16.12 -0.39 28.75
N PRO A 260 -16.99 0.34 28.01
CA PRO A 260 -16.67 1.65 27.44
C PRO A 260 -16.20 2.70 28.46
N THR A 261 -16.51 2.54 29.75
CA THR A 261 -16.04 3.42 30.81
C THR A 261 -14.58 3.17 31.21
N VAL A 262 -14.02 2.01 30.87
CA VAL A 262 -12.62 1.65 31.10
C VAL A 262 -11.78 2.11 29.91
N ARG A 263 -10.85 3.03 30.18
CA ARG A 263 -9.91 3.52 29.15
C ARG A 263 -9.17 2.38 28.48
N ILE A 264 -9.04 2.44 27.16
CA ILE A 264 -8.37 1.40 26.36
C ILE A 264 -6.96 1.06 26.85
N ALA A 265 -6.16 2.05 27.27
CA ALA A 265 -4.81 1.81 27.80
C ALA A 265 -4.82 0.95 29.07
N LYS A 266 -5.81 1.16 29.95
CA LYS A 266 -5.97 0.36 31.17
C LYS A 266 -6.43 -1.05 30.82
N TRP A 267 -7.44 -1.18 29.98
CA TRP A 267 -7.96 -2.48 29.54
C TRP A 267 -6.87 -3.34 28.89
N ARG A 268 -6.07 -2.75 27.99
CA ARG A 268 -4.95 -3.46 27.33
C ARG A 268 -3.92 -3.97 28.33
N LYS A 269 -3.56 -3.18 29.35
CA LYS A 269 -2.61 -3.60 30.39
C LYS A 269 -3.15 -4.76 31.24
N GLU A 270 -4.43 -4.71 31.59
CA GLU A 270 -5.11 -5.79 32.30
C GLU A 270 -5.14 -7.05 31.42
N ARG A 271 -5.51 -6.90 30.15
CA ARG A 271 -5.54 -7.99 29.17
C ARG A 271 -4.17 -8.61 28.92
N GLU A 272 -3.11 -7.82 28.79
CA GLU A 272 -1.74 -8.30 28.65
C GLU A 272 -1.34 -9.19 29.84
N THR A 273 -1.72 -8.80 31.06
CA THR A 273 -1.48 -9.59 32.28
C THR A 273 -2.21 -10.93 32.23
N GLU A 274 -3.46 -10.96 31.73
CA GLU A 274 -4.21 -12.21 31.52
C GLU A 274 -3.54 -13.10 30.47
N LEU A 275 -3.10 -12.53 29.34
CA LEU A 275 -2.45 -13.27 28.26
C LEU A 275 -1.11 -13.87 28.70
N MET A 276 -0.33 -13.16 29.52
CA MET A 276 0.88 -13.69 30.16
C MET A 276 0.59 -14.89 31.07
N ALA A 277 -0.49 -14.82 31.85
CA ALA A 277 -0.93 -15.92 32.71
C ALA A 277 -1.37 -17.14 31.88
N HIS A 278 -2.11 -16.93 30.79
CA HIS A 278 -2.46 -17.98 29.85
C HIS A 278 -1.23 -18.62 29.23
N ALA A 279 -0.27 -17.82 28.72
CA ALA A 279 0.95 -18.33 28.11
C ALA A 279 1.74 -19.23 29.05
N SER A 280 1.80 -18.89 30.34
CA SER A 280 2.50 -19.68 31.37
C SER A 280 1.77 -21.00 31.70
N ALA A 281 0.46 -21.09 31.47
CA ALA A 281 -0.36 -22.24 31.80
C ALA A 281 -0.66 -23.18 30.60
N LEU A 282 -0.32 -22.75 29.38
CA LEU A 282 -0.64 -23.47 28.13
C LEU A 282 -0.12 -24.90 28.13
N GLN A 283 -1.02 -25.86 27.93
CA GLN A 283 -0.66 -27.24 27.64
C GLN A 283 -0.27 -27.40 26.16
N LEU A 284 0.50 -28.45 25.84
CA LEU A 284 1.00 -28.68 24.48
C LEU A 284 -0.10 -28.72 23.41
N ASP A 285 -1.25 -29.31 23.71
CA ASP A 285 -2.36 -29.40 22.75
C ASP A 285 -3.07 -28.04 22.56
N GLU A 286 -3.10 -27.20 23.59
CA GLU A 286 -3.62 -25.84 23.50
C GLU A 286 -2.67 -24.96 22.69
N LEU A 287 -1.36 -25.06 22.96
CA LEU A 287 -0.31 -24.39 22.19
C LEU A 287 -0.41 -24.71 20.70
N LYS A 288 -0.56 -26.00 20.36
CA LYS A 288 -0.77 -26.43 18.96
C LYS A 288 -2.00 -25.81 18.33
N ARG A 289 -3.08 -25.60 19.10
CA ARG A 289 -4.29 -24.92 18.61
C ARG A 289 -4.03 -23.44 18.34
N VAL A 290 -3.29 -22.75 19.21
CA VAL A 290 -2.91 -21.35 18.98
C VAL A 290 -2.08 -21.22 17.70
N VAL A 291 -1.05 -22.06 17.55
CA VAL A 291 -0.19 -22.09 16.34
C VAL A 291 -1.02 -22.40 15.09
N ALA A 292 -1.91 -23.39 15.16
CA ALA A 292 -2.77 -23.76 14.04
C ALA A 292 -3.75 -22.64 13.66
N TYR A 293 -4.26 -21.89 14.64
CA TYR A 293 -5.14 -20.74 14.41
C TYR A 293 -4.40 -19.62 13.67
N VAL A 294 -3.25 -19.17 14.17
CA VAL A 294 -2.49 -18.07 13.54
C VAL A 294 -1.85 -18.45 12.21
N SER A 295 -1.62 -19.74 11.98
CA SER A 295 -1.11 -20.28 10.71
C SER A 295 -2.22 -20.60 9.70
N ASN A 296 -3.49 -20.52 10.13
CA ASN A 296 -4.62 -20.78 9.27
C ASN A 296 -4.66 -19.75 8.14
N PHE A 297 -4.82 -20.22 6.90
CA PHE A 297 -4.83 -19.37 5.71
C PHE A 297 -5.75 -18.16 5.87
N VAL A 298 -6.96 -18.32 6.42
CA VAL A 298 -7.90 -17.21 6.61
C VAL A 298 -7.35 -16.13 7.55
N CYS A 299 -6.83 -16.56 8.70
CA CYS A 299 -6.36 -15.65 9.74
C CYS A 299 -5.07 -14.93 9.31
N SER A 300 -4.20 -15.59 8.55
CA SER A 300 -2.96 -14.99 8.06
C SER A 300 -3.11 -14.23 6.74
N LYS A 301 -4.07 -14.60 5.89
CA LYS A 301 -4.26 -14.02 4.56
C LYS A 301 -5.11 -12.77 4.61
N ASP A 302 -6.37 -12.92 5.02
CA ASP A 302 -7.38 -11.88 4.93
C ASP A 302 -8.30 -11.88 6.15
N PRO A 303 -7.76 -11.53 7.33
CA PRO A 303 -8.57 -11.44 8.55
C PRO A 303 -9.66 -10.36 8.43
N PHE A 304 -9.40 -9.27 7.68
CA PHE A 304 -10.34 -8.18 7.52
C PHE A 304 -11.52 -8.52 6.61
N GLY A 305 -11.28 -9.19 5.47
CA GLY A 305 -12.35 -9.60 4.57
C GLY A 305 -13.32 -10.56 5.26
N VAL A 306 -12.79 -11.52 6.04
CA VAL A 306 -13.63 -12.44 6.82
C VAL A 306 -14.36 -11.72 7.94
N GLN A 307 -13.71 -10.84 8.68
CA GLN A 307 -14.37 -10.03 9.71
C GLN A 307 -15.47 -9.15 9.11
N SER A 308 -15.22 -8.51 7.96
CA SER A 308 -16.23 -7.71 7.26
C SER A 308 -17.43 -8.55 6.82
N ASN A 309 -17.19 -9.76 6.32
CA ASN A 309 -18.24 -10.70 5.93
C ASN A 309 -19.07 -11.19 7.14
N LEU A 310 -18.43 -11.41 8.29
CA LEU A 310 -19.11 -11.75 9.54
C LEU A 310 -20.06 -10.65 10.00
N TYR A 311 -19.63 -9.39 10.00
CA TYR A 311 -20.52 -8.28 10.34
C TYR A 311 -21.65 -8.12 9.33
N LEU A 312 -21.38 -8.36 8.05
CA LEU A 312 -22.38 -8.29 6.99
C LEU A 312 -23.52 -9.31 7.16
N HIS A 313 -23.21 -10.53 7.62
CA HIS A 313 -24.17 -11.64 7.63
C HIS A 313 -24.58 -12.15 9.01
N CYS A 314 -23.81 -11.85 10.05
CA CYS A 314 -23.98 -12.39 11.41
C CYS A 314 -23.95 -11.28 12.47
N ALA A 315 -24.37 -10.05 12.12
CA ALA A 315 -24.37 -8.92 13.04
C ALA A 315 -25.18 -9.19 14.32
N ASP A 316 -26.29 -9.91 14.23
CA ASP A 316 -27.14 -10.21 15.39
C ASP A 316 -26.43 -11.16 16.37
N GLU A 317 -25.76 -12.21 15.87
CA GLU A 317 -24.94 -13.11 16.68
C GLU A 317 -23.76 -12.37 17.33
N ILE A 318 -23.10 -11.48 16.60
CA ILE A 318 -22.01 -10.63 17.12
C ILE A 318 -22.51 -9.75 18.26
N ARG A 319 -23.73 -9.22 18.19
CA ARG A 319 -24.29 -8.38 19.26
C ARG A 319 -24.66 -9.17 20.51
N HIS A 320 -25.10 -10.41 20.37
CA HIS A 320 -25.78 -11.14 21.44
C HIS A 320 -25.00 -12.34 22.01
N ILE A 321 -24.00 -12.85 21.29
CA ILE A 321 -23.24 -14.04 21.69
C ILE A 321 -21.76 -13.66 21.87
N GLU A 322 -21.33 -13.52 23.13
CA GLU A 322 -19.98 -13.04 23.46
C GLU A 322 -18.84 -13.90 22.88
N PRO A 323 -18.88 -15.25 22.92
CA PRO A 323 -17.89 -16.07 22.22
C PRO A 323 -17.84 -15.80 20.71
N PHE A 324 -18.98 -15.49 20.09
CA PHE A 324 -19.07 -15.19 18.66
C PHE A 324 -18.51 -13.80 18.34
N PHE A 325 -18.85 -12.79 19.16
CA PHE A 325 -18.23 -11.47 19.11
C PHE A 325 -16.70 -11.58 19.15
N ASN A 326 -16.19 -12.37 20.09
CA ASN A 326 -14.75 -12.55 20.25
C ASN A 326 -14.11 -13.25 19.06
N ALA A 327 -14.72 -14.33 18.57
CA ALA A 327 -14.24 -15.03 17.39
C ALA A 327 -14.23 -14.14 16.13
N ALA A 328 -15.17 -13.19 16.03
CA ALA A 328 -15.27 -12.26 14.91
C ALA A 328 -14.18 -11.16 14.88
N GLN A 329 -13.50 -10.88 15.99
CA GLN A 329 -12.42 -9.87 16.04
C GLN A 329 -11.08 -10.41 15.49
N LEU A 330 -11.06 -10.90 14.25
CA LEU A 330 -9.94 -11.66 13.68
C LEU A 330 -8.58 -10.96 13.78
N SER A 331 -8.49 -9.69 13.39
CA SER A 331 -7.20 -8.96 13.47
C SER A 331 -6.72 -8.82 14.91
N GLU A 332 -7.64 -8.60 15.86
CA GLU A 332 -7.31 -8.55 17.28
C GLU A 332 -6.84 -9.90 17.80
N ASN A 333 -7.53 -10.96 17.37
CA ASN A 333 -7.21 -12.33 17.78
C ASN A 333 -5.81 -12.73 17.29
N VAL A 334 -5.39 -12.27 16.10
CA VAL A 334 -4.02 -12.47 15.61
C VAL A 334 -3.02 -11.78 16.53
N ALA A 335 -3.25 -10.51 16.90
CA ALA A 335 -2.38 -9.77 17.82
C ALA A 335 -2.26 -10.48 19.19
N GLU A 336 -3.37 -10.82 19.83
CA GLU A 336 -3.38 -11.48 21.14
C GLU A 336 -2.73 -12.89 21.08
N CYS A 337 -2.95 -13.65 19.99
CA CYS A 337 -2.29 -14.94 19.83
C CYS A 337 -0.77 -14.80 19.68
N ILE A 338 -0.29 -13.78 18.96
CA ILE A 338 1.14 -13.51 18.88
C ILE A 338 1.72 -13.09 20.23
N GLN A 339 1.00 -12.31 21.04
CA GLN A 339 1.43 -11.99 22.41
C GLN A 339 1.56 -13.25 23.26
N VAL A 340 0.55 -14.14 23.25
CA VAL A 340 0.59 -15.42 23.98
C VAL A 340 1.76 -16.29 23.53
N LEU A 341 1.96 -16.44 22.21
CA LEU A 341 3.11 -17.20 21.68
C LEU A 341 4.44 -16.55 22.05
N SER A 342 4.52 -15.21 22.09
CA SER A 342 5.75 -14.49 22.44
C SER A 342 6.12 -14.70 23.91
N HIS A 343 5.15 -14.62 24.82
CA HIS A 343 5.37 -14.92 26.24
C HIS A 343 5.73 -16.39 26.45
N TYR A 344 5.12 -17.31 25.68
CA TYR A 344 5.49 -18.72 25.71
C TYR A 344 6.94 -18.93 25.25
N ASP A 345 7.33 -18.32 24.13
CA ASP A 345 8.69 -18.37 23.58
C ASP A 345 9.72 -17.84 24.58
N LEU A 346 9.42 -16.76 25.31
CA LEU A 346 10.29 -16.23 26.37
C LEU A 346 10.50 -17.21 27.53
N GLY A 347 9.45 -17.94 27.93
CA GLY A 347 9.53 -18.93 29.00
C GLY A 347 10.21 -20.24 28.61
N HIS A 348 10.11 -20.64 27.34
CA HIS A 348 10.47 -21.99 26.88
C HIS A 348 11.61 -22.03 25.83
N GLY A 349 12.08 -20.88 25.34
CA GLY A 349 13.14 -20.82 24.33
C GLY A 349 12.70 -21.31 22.94
N THR A 350 11.42 -21.20 22.60
CA THR A 350 10.86 -21.60 21.29
C THR A 350 10.82 -20.43 20.30
N ARG A 351 10.37 -20.64 19.06
CA ARG A 351 10.32 -19.58 18.02
C ARG A 351 8.96 -19.46 17.34
N LEU A 352 7.91 -19.86 18.04
CA LEU A 352 6.58 -20.02 17.48
C LEU A 352 5.95 -18.69 17.07
N ALA A 353 6.14 -17.63 17.86
CA ALA A 353 5.68 -16.29 17.53
C ALA A 353 6.42 -15.74 16.30
N MET A 354 7.75 -15.88 16.26
CA MET A 354 8.57 -15.41 15.13
C MET A 354 8.14 -16.06 13.82
N ASP A 355 7.99 -17.39 13.81
CA ASP A 355 7.60 -18.12 12.60
C ASP A 355 6.19 -17.71 12.12
N ALA A 356 5.25 -17.51 13.06
CA ALA A 356 3.89 -17.05 12.75
C ALA A 356 3.86 -15.61 12.20
N MET A 357 4.62 -14.68 12.80
CA MET A 357 4.72 -13.30 12.35
C MET A 357 5.32 -13.21 10.94
N VAL A 358 6.41 -13.95 10.67
CA VAL A 358 7.05 -13.98 9.36
C VAL A 358 6.11 -14.56 8.30
N ARG A 359 5.38 -15.64 8.62
CA ARG A 359 4.37 -16.20 7.72
C ARG A 359 3.28 -15.18 7.41
N PHE A 360 2.68 -14.56 8.43
CA PHE A 360 1.65 -13.52 8.27
C PHE A 360 2.13 -12.40 7.36
N MET A 361 3.28 -11.78 7.67
CA MET A 361 3.80 -10.65 6.89
C MET A 361 4.08 -10.99 5.43
N ARG A 362 4.41 -12.25 5.10
CA ARG A 362 4.69 -12.67 3.72
C ARG A 362 3.43 -12.83 2.86
N MET A 363 2.27 -13.07 3.45
CA MET A 363 1.05 -13.41 2.70
C MET A 363 -0.12 -12.44 2.88
N ALA A 364 -0.18 -11.71 3.99
CA ALA A 364 -1.37 -10.94 4.37
C ALA A 364 -1.71 -9.84 3.35
N ILE A 365 -2.99 -9.69 3.04
CA ILE A 365 -3.50 -8.64 2.14
C ILE A 365 -4.15 -7.51 2.93
N VAL A 366 -4.04 -6.31 2.40
CA VAL A 366 -4.65 -5.10 2.96
C VAL A 366 -5.71 -4.63 1.97
N HIS A 367 -6.86 -4.19 2.45
CA HIS A 367 -7.96 -3.67 1.65
C HIS A 367 -7.97 -2.14 1.68
N THR A 368 -8.46 -1.52 0.62
CA THR A 368 -8.76 -0.08 0.58
C THR A 368 -9.91 0.29 1.55
N GLY A 369 -10.13 1.57 1.80
CA GLY A 369 -11.16 2.05 2.75
C GLY A 369 -10.67 2.34 4.17
N GLY A 370 -9.37 2.23 4.41
CA GLY A 370 -8.66 2.77 5.58
C GLY A 370 -8.81 2.02 6.91
N LEU A 371 -9.96 1.42 7.21
CA LEU A 371 -10.16 0.67 8.46
C LEU A 371 -9.18 -0.51 8.56
N ASN A 372 -9.04 -1.28 7.48
CA ASN A 372 -8.10 -2.41 7.44
C ASN A 372 -6.65 -1.95 7.69
N THR A 373 -6.24 -0.83 7.09
CA THR A 373 -4.91 -0.22 7.32
C THR A 373 -4.66 0.04 8.81
N LEU A 374 -5.64 0.57 9.55
CA LEU A 374 -5.51 0.83 10.99
C LEU A 374 -5.43 -0.46 11.81
N MET A 375 -6.28 -1.43 11.50
CA MET A 375 -6.27 -2.73 12.18
C MET A 375 -4.94 -3.45 11.98
N PHE A 376 -4.39 -3.42 10.76
CA PHE A 376 -3.07 -3.98 10.47
C PHE A 376 -1.95 -3.19 11.12
N LYS A 377 -2.07 -1.87 11.24
CA LYS A 377 -1.05 -1.06 11.92
C LYS A 377 -0.89 -1.50 13.37
N ARG A 378 -1.99 -1.81 14.06
CA ARG A 378 -1.93 -2.42 15.40
C ARG A 378 -1.23 -3.78 15.36
N VAL A 379 -1.69 -4.73 14.53
CA VAL A 379 -1.12 -6.08 14.45
C VAL A 379 0.39 -6.03 14.18
N LEU A 380 0.82 -5.23 13.21
CA LEU A 380 2.23 -5.09 12.86
C LEU A 380 3.02 -4.36 13.95
N GLY A 381 2.40 -3.45 14.70
CA GLY A 381 3.00 -2.82 15.87
C GLY A 381 3.31 -3.83 16.99
N GLU A 382 2.37 -4.72 17.29
CA GLU A 382 2.59 -5.84 18.21
C GLU A 382 3.73 -6.76 17.73
N PHE A 383 3.87 -6.94 16.41
CA PHE A 383 4.97 -7.75 15.87
C PHE A 383 6.33 -7.09 16.09
N VAL A 384 6.40 -5.75 16.01
CA VAL A 384 7.63 -4.99 16.33
C VAL A 384 8.00 -5.20 17.80
N GLU A 385 7.04 -5.07 18.71
CA GLU A 385 7.27 -5.25 20.16
C GLU A 385 7.69 -6.69 20.46
N ALA A 386 6.99 -7.69 19.90
CA ALA A 386 7.31 -9.11 20.03
C ALA A 386 8.72 -9.44 19.51
N ALA A 387 9.08 -8.99 18.30
CA ALA A 387 10.39 -9.27 17.71
C ALA A 387 11.53 -8.58 18.49
N SER A 388 11.30 -7.38 19.02
CA SER A 388 12.27 -6.65 19.83
C SER A 388 12.53 -7.35 21.17
N GLY A 389 11.45 -7.80 21.83
CA GLY A 389 11.52 -8.47 23.12
C GLY A 389 11.91 -9.95 23.07
N HIS A 390 11.84 -10.61 21.89
CA HIS A 390 12.10 -12.04 21.72
C HIS A 390 13.50 -12.45 22.22
N HIS A 391 13.72 -13.68 22.68
CA HIS A 391 15.04 -14.10 23.20
C HIS A 391 16.07 -14.38 22.08
N ASP A 392 15.61 -14.82 20.91
CA ASP A 392 16.47 -15.04 19.73
C ASP A 392 17.24 -13.75 19.37
N LYS A 393 18.52 -13.88 19.05
CA LYS A 393 19.35 -12.75 18.60
C LYS A 393 19.02 -12.33 17.18
N ASP A 394 18.52 -13.23 16.35
CA ASP A 394 18.21 -12.96 14.94
C ASP A 394 16.77 -12.47 14.72
N SER A 395 15.95 -12.34 15.77
CA SER A 395 14.53 -11.96 15.68
C SER A 395 14.28 -10.67 14.88
N LEU A 396 15.02 -9.60 15.19
CA LEU A 396 14.89 -8.33 14.46
C LEU A 396 15.39 -8.44 13.02
N ARG A 397 16.46 -9.21 12.77
CA ARG A 397 16.95 -9.47 11.40
C ARG A 397 15.88 -10.14 10.56
N GLU A 398 15.26 -11.20 11.09
CA GLU A 398 14.18 -11.93 10.40
C GLU A 398 12.93 -11.06 10.20
N PHE A 399 12.54 -10.29 11.22
CA PHE A 399 11.41 -9.37 11.15
C PHE A 399 11.60 -8.33 10.04
N PHE A 400 12.74 -7.62 10.02
CA PHE A 400 12.99 -6.59 9.00
C PHE A 400 13.11 -7.17 7.59
N ALA A 401 13.66 -8.38 7.44
CA ALA A 401 13.67 -9.10 6.16
C ALA A 401 12.24 -9.41 5.67
N ALA A 402 11.37 -9.88 6.56
CA ALA A 402 9.96 -10.13 6.23
C ALA A 402 9.21 -8.82 5.92
N LEU A 403 9.42 -7.76 6.71
CA LEU A 403 8.81 -6.45 6.51
C LEU A 403 9.21 -5.82 5.17
N ALA A 404 10.49 -5.91 4.78
CA ALA A 404 10.99 -5.33 3.53
C ALA A 404 10.31 -5.93 2.27
N ALA A 405 9.93 -7.20 2.32
CA ALA A 405 9.24 -7.90 1.23
C ALA A 405 7.70 -7.94 1.40
N SER A 406 7.18 -7.51 2.54
CA SER A 406 5.79 -7.73 2.91
C SER A 406 4.81 -6.94 2.03
N PRO A 407 3.70 -7.55 1.57
CA PRO A 407 2.58 -6.85 0.95
C PRO A 407 1.84 -5.88 1.89
N CYS A 408 1.90 -6.07 3.21
CA CYS A 408 1.16 -5.23 4.16
C CYS A 408 2.00 -4.13 4.84
N ARG A 409 3.29 -4.00 4.50
CA ARG A 409 4.21 -3.03 5.15
C ARG A 409 3.76 -1.57 5.07
N ALA A 410 3.03 -1.20 4.01
CA ALA A 410 2.51 0.16 3.85
C ALA A 410 1.58 0.56 5.02
N SER A 411 0.84 -0.40 5.61
CA SER A 411 -0.03 -0.13 6.75
C SER A 411 0.73 0.35 7.97
N LEU A 412 1.89 -0.26 8.24
CA LEU A 412 2.75 0.14 9.35
C LEU A 412 3.32 1.56 9.17
N TYR A 413 3.69 1.89 7.93
CA TYR A 413 4.28 3.18 7.56
C TYR A 413 3.27 4.33 7.41
N THR A 414 1.96 4.03 7.40
CA THR A 414 0.92 5.05 7.21
C THR A 414 0.69 5.80 8.52
N GLU A 415 1.31 6.99 8.64
CA GLU A 415 1.17 7.86 9.81
C GLU A 415 -0.05 8.77 9.74
N PHE A 416 -0.58 9.14 10.91
CA PHE A 416 -1.64 10.14 11.07
C PHE A 416 -1.38 10.98 12.32
N ASP A 417 -1.21 12.27 12.13
CA ASP A 417 -0.96 13.22 13.20
C ASP A 417 -2.25 13.49 13.98
N LEU A 418 -2.29 12.99 15.22
CA LEU A 418 -3.40 13.18 16.14
C LEU A 418 -3.29 14.48 16.96
N ASN A 419 -2.15 15.20 16.90
CA ASN A 419 -1.98 16.46 17.61
C ASN A 419 -3.10 17.49 17.35
N PRO A 420 -3.65 17.63 16.13
CA PRO A 420 -4.73 18.57 15.85
C PRO A 420 -6.02 18.34 16.64
N PHE A 421 -6.21 17.15 17.23
CA PHE A 421 -7.40 16.79 18.02
C PHE A 421 -7.23 17.08 19.52
N VAL A 422 -5.99 17.19 20.01
CA VAL A 422 -5.69 17.39 21.44
C VAL A 422 -5.13 18.78 21.76
N LYS A 423 -4.65 19.51 20.74
CA LYS A 423 -4.18 20.89 20.89
C LYS A 423 -5.32 21.83 21.30
N LYS A 424 -5.02 22.77 22.19
CA LYS A 424 -5.93 23.81 22.67
C LYS A 424 -5.47 25.18 22.19
N ASN A 425 -6.41 26.12 22.13
CA ASN A 425 -6.13 27.51 21.80
C ASN A 425 -5.53 28.24 23.02
N ASP A 426 -4.29 27.89 23.37
CA ASP A 426 -3.51 28.46 24.45
C ASP A 426 -2.01 28.55 24.05
N GLU A 427 -1.21 29.22 24.88
CA GLU A 427 0.21 29.45 24.63
C GLU A 427 0.98 28.14 24.34
N MET A 428 0.63 27.05 25.02
CA MET A 428 1.24 25.74 24.81
C MET A 428 0.86 25.17 23.44
N GLY A 429 -0.42 25.23 23.06
CA GLY A 429 -0.91 24.80 21.76
C GLY A 429 -0.30 25.57 20.59
N TRP A 430 0.05 26.85 20.81
CA TRP A 430 0.70 27.72 19.83
C TRP A 430 2.21 27.53 19.73
N SER A 431 2.87 27.13 20.82
CA SER A 431 4.34 27.08 20.88
C SER A 431 4.91 25.69 20.62
N VAL A 432 4.20 24.64 21.05
CA VAL A 432 4.66 23.25 20.88
C VAL A 432 4.20 22.75 19.52
N ILE A 433 5.11 22.30 18.65
CA ILE A 433 4.75 21.77 17.32
C ILE A 433 3.79 20.58 17.45
N GLY A 434 4.12 19.64 18.33
CA GLY A 434 3.29 18.50 18.69
C GLY A 434 3.94 17.69 19.80
N VAL A 435 3.17 16.81 20.43
CA VAL A 435 3.66 15.78 21.33
C VAL A 435 3.90 14.49 20.56
N SER A 436 4.91 13.74 20.97
CA SER A 436 5.30 12.48 20.34
C SER A 436 4.34 11.35 20.65
N GLU A 437 3.62 11.39 21.78
CA GLU A 437 2.63 10.40 22.17
C GLU A 437 1.28 11.07 22.46
N VAL A 438 0.26 10.70 21.69
CA VAL A 438 -1.11 11.19 21.88
C VAL A 438 -1.92 10.07 22.53
N ASP A 439 -2.13 10.18 23.83
CA ASP A 439 -3.02 9.28 24.56
C ASP A 439 -4.48 9.74 24.41
N MET A 440 -5.19 9.12 23.47
CA MET A 440 -6.61 9.36 23.25
C MET A 440 -7.33 8.09 22.81
N GLU A 441 -8.62 8.00 23.17
CA GLU A 441 -9.53 7.02 22.61
C GLU A 441 -9.96 7.44 21.21
N LEU A 442 -9.98 6.48 20.30
CA LEU A 442 -10.37 6.73 18.93
C LEU A 442 -11.86 6.44 18.75
N THR A 443 -12.46 7.18 17.83
CA THR A 443 -13.90 7.11 17.51
C THR A 443 -14.05 6.99 15.99
N PRO A 444 -15.25 6.64 15.49
CA PRO A 444 -15.50 6.62 14.05
C PRO A 444 -15.13 7.93 13.34
N ASP A 445 -15.32 9.09 13.98
CA ASP A 445 -14.94 10.38 13.39
C ASP A 445 -13.44 10.52 13.14
N HIS A 446 -12.60 9.96 14.01
CA HIS A 446 -11.15 9.91 13.79
C HIS A 446 -10.79 9.02 12.59
N LEU A 447 -11.49 7.90 12.40
CA LEU A 447 -11.34 7.06 11.22
C LEU A 447 -11.74 7.82 9.95
N PHE A 448 -12.86 8.56 9.96
CA PHE A 448 -13.31 9.30 8.78
C PHE A 448 -12.35 10.42 8.40
N GLU A 449 -11.77 11.13 9.38
CA GLU A 449 -10.69 12.10 9.14
C GLU A 449 -9.45 11.42 8.57
N PHE A 450 -9.06 10.25 9.11
CA PHE A 450 -7.96 9.45 8.58
C PHE A 450 -8.19 9.03 7.13
N ILE A 451 -9.38 8.52 6.81
CA ILE A 451 -9.76 8.10 5.45
C ILE A 451 -9.78 9.31 4.52
N ALA A 452 -10.47 10.39 4.89
CA ALA A 452 -10.60 11.60 4.07
C ALA A 452 -9.24 12.22 3.73
N PHE A 453 -8.30 12.14 4.66
CA PHE A 453 -6.93 12.59 4.47
C PHE A 453 -6.10 11.65 3.58
N ASN A 454 -6.39 10.35 3.61
CA ASN A 454 -5.65 9.33 2.87
C ASN A 454 -6.28 8.89 1.53
N LEU A 455 -7.38 9.52 1.10
CA LEU A 455 -7.89 9.38 -0.25
C LEU A 455 -6.79 9.69 -1.29
N GLY A 456 -6.90 9.11 -2.48
CA GLY A 456 -5.95 9.34 -3.57
C GLY A 456 -5.74 10.83 -3.90
N GLU A 457 -4.61 11.17 -4.48
CA GLU A 457 -4.19 12.55 -4.75
C GLU A 457 -5.19 13.31 -5.64
N ASN A 458 -5.91 12.59 -6.51
CA ASN A 458 -7.00 13.11 -7.34
C ASN A 458 -8.23 13.58 -6.55
N TYR A 459 -8.38 13.17 -5.28
CA TYR A 459 -9.45 13.61 -4.39
C TYR A 459 -9.09 14.90 -3.63
N LEU A 460 -7.83 15.36 -3.64
CA LEU A 460 -7.42 16.61 -2.98
C LEU A 460 -8.05 17.87 -3.60
N ARG A 461 -8.63 17.76 -4.81
CA ARG A 461 -9.42 18.86 -5.40
C ARG A 461 -10.79 19.05 -4.73
N PHE A 462 -11.28 18.07 -3.98
CA PHE A 462 -12.54 18.17 -3.25
C PHE A 462 -12.31 18.90 -1.93
N SER A 463 -13.33 19.62 -1.46
CA SER A 463 -13.27 20.27 -0.15
C SER A 463 -13.08 19.24 0.97
N LYS A 464 -12.58 19.67 2.13
CA LYS A 464 -12.47 18.79 3.30
C LYS A 464 -13.81 18.12 3.63
N ASP A 465 -14.91 18.88 3.62
CA ASP A 465 -16.24 18.37 3.92
C ASP A 465 -16.71 17.31 2.91
N GLN A 466 -16.42 17.51 1.62
CA GLN A 466 -16.72 16.52 0.58
C GLN A 466 -15.91 15.23 0.78
N ARG A 467 -14.61 15.35 1.10
CA ARG A 467 -13.76 14.17 1.40
C ARG A 467 -14.24 13.42 2.64
N LEU A 468 -14.66 14.14 3.69
CA LEU A 468 -15.27 13.55 4.88
C LEU A 468 -16.59 12.84 4.57
N ALA A 469 -17.41 13.41 3.71
CA ALA A 469 -18.64 12.76 3.28
C ALA A 469 -18.37 11.48 2.47
N ILE A 470 -17.37 11.48 1.59
CA ILE A 470 -16.90 10.27 0.88
C ILE A 470 -16.45 9.22 1.90
N ALA A 471 -15.60 9.59 2.86
CA ALA A 471 -15.11 8.70 3.90
C ALA A 471 -16.23 8.05 4.72
N LYS A 472 -17.25 8.82 5.10
CA LYS A 472 -18.46 8.32 5.78
C LYS A 472 -19.29 7.42 4.87
N GLY A 473 -19.39 7.75 3.59
CA GLY A 473 -20.08 6.95 2.58
C GLY A 473 -19.55 5.52 2.46
N LEU A 474 -18.22 5.34 2.59
CA LEU A 474 -17.56 4.03 2.54
C LEU A 474 -18.07 3.04 3.61
N HIS A 475 -18.57 3.56 4.74
CA HIS A 475 -19.05 2.76 5.88
C HIS A 475 -20.50 3.13 6.24
N SER A 476 -21.31 3.45 5.23
CA SER A 476 -22.68 3.96 5.42
C SER A 476 -23.70 2.90 5.87
N ARG A 477 -23.38 1.62 5.70
CA ARG A 477 -24.24 0.51 6.13
C ARG A 477 -24.15 0.32 7.65
N ARG A 478 -25.27 -0.04 8.27
CA ARG A 478 -25.35 -0.26 9.72
C ARG A 478 -24.37 -1.35 10.19
N ASP A 479 -24.32 -2.47 9.47
CA ASP A 479 -23.41 -3.59 9.77
C ASP A 479 -21.93 -3.17 9.75
N GLN A 480 -21.51 -2.40 8.75
CA GLN A 480 -20.17 -1.84 8.66
C GLN A 480 -19.88 -0.81 9.73
N MET A 481 -20.87 0.01 10.10
CA MET A 481 -20.69 0.97 11.18
C MET A 481 -20.49 0.24 12.53
N GLU A 482 -21.17 -0.89 12.75
CA GLU A 482 -20.93 -1.74 13.93
C GLU A 482 -19.50 -2.28 13.95
N LEU A 483 -18.99 -2.75 12.80
CA LEU A 483 -17.57 -3.14 12.65
C LEU A 483 -16.62 -1.98 12.95
N VAL A 484 -16.88 -0.79 12.39
CA VAL A 484 -16.07 0.41 12.63
C VAL A 484 -16.04 0.73 14.13
N VAL A 485 -17.20 0.74 14.79
CA VAL A 485 -17.29 1.06 16.23
C VAL A 485 -16.49 0.06 17.05
N ASP A 486 -16.69 -1.24 16.83
CA ASP A 486 -16.00 -2.28 17.59
C ASP A 486 -14.48 -2.25 17.34
N ALA A 487 -14.04 -2.12 16.07
CA ALA A 487 -12.62 -2.02 15.74
C ALA A 487 -11.97 -0.77 16.34
N MET A 488 -12.61 0.40 16.21
CA MET A 488 -12.09 1.65 16.77
C MET A 488 -12.06 1.63 18.30
N SER A 489 -12.99 0.91 18.95
CA SER A 489 -13.01 0.73 20.41
C SER A 489 -11.78 -0.02 20.94
N LEU A 490 -11.12 -0.78 20.08
CA LEU A 490 -9.91 -1.52 20.41
C LEU A 490 -8.65 -0.73 20.08
N LEU A 491 -8.72 0.39 19.36
CA LEU A 491 -7.57 1.21 18.96
C LEU A 491 -7.38 2.43 19.87
N SER A 492 -6.16 2.97 19.88
CA SER A 492 -5.75 4.17 20.63
C SER A 492 -4.75 4.99 19.81
N GLY A 493 -4.52 6.25 20.22
CA GLY A 493 -3.55 7.10 19.54
C GLY A 493 -2.12 6.54 19.48
N ARG A 494 -1.78 5.64 20.42
CA ARG A 494 -0.53 4.87 20.45
C ARG A 494 -0.33 4.01 19.19
N ASP A 495 -1.40 3.50 18.60
CA ASP A 495 -1.33 2.62 17.44
C ASP A 495 -0.92 3.38 16.16
N PHE A 496 -1.02 4.71 16.16
CA PHE A 496 -0.57 5.55 15.05
C PHE A 496 0.92 5.85 15.07
N GLN A 497 1.69 5.40 16.06
CA GLN A 497 3.04 5.93 16.31
C GLN A 497 4.16 4.88 16.32
N PHE A 498 3.86 3.63 15.96
CA PHE A 498 4.83 2.51 16.06
C PHE A 498 6.15 2.73 15.32
N PHE A 499 6.14 3.34 14.14
CA PHE A 499 7.35 3.63 13.36
C PHE A 499 7.95 5.01 13.63
N MET A 500 7.41 5.76 14.59
CA MET A 500 8.01 7.01 15.04
C MET A 500 9.21 6.73 15.96
N PRO A 501 10.22 7.62 15.99
CA PRO A 501 11.46 7.41 16.75
C PRO A 501 11.29 7.37 18.28
N VAL A 502 10.07 7.65 18.77
CA VAL A 502 9.68 7.51 20.18
C VAL A 502 9.29 6.08 20.55
N ARG A 503 8.84 5.27 19.58
CA ARG A 503 8.43 3.88 19.78
C ARG A 503 9.44 2.87 19.26
N LEU A 504 9.93 3.09 18.05
CA LEU A 504 11.02 2.31 17.49
C LEU A 504 12.30 3.14 17.58
N ASP A 505 13.09 2.90 18.62
CA ASP A 505 14.42 3.51 18.71
C ASP A 505 15.44 2.63 17.97
N PRO A 506 16.08 3.09 16.88
CA PRO A 506 17.13 2.35 16.21
C PRO A 506 18.26 1.85 17.12
N ALA A 507 18.50 2.51 18.26
CA ALA A 507 19.46 2.02 19.25
C ALA A 507 19.08 0.64 19.81
N GLN A 508 17.78 0.35 19.99
CA GLN A 508 17.29 -0.96 20.46
C GLN A 508 17.56 -2.08 19.44
N ILE A 509 17.66 -1.74 18.15
CA ILE A 509 18.02 -2.71 17.11
C ILE A 509 19.44 -3.25 17.32
N ALA A 510 20.34 -2.42 17.87
CA ALA A 510 21.73 -2.79 18.11
C ALA A 510 21.91 -3.82 19.25
N GLU A 511 20.87 -4.06 20.06
CA GLU A 511 20.88 -5.09 21.11
C GLU A 511 20.79 -6.52 20.52
N LYS A 512 20.48 -6.63 19.23
CA LYS A 512 20.27 -7.88 18.48
C LYS A 512 21.29 -8.03 17.34
N SER A 513 21.25 -9.17 16.68
CA SER A 513 21.94 -9.34 15.41
C SER A 513 21.43 -8.28 14.43
N PRO A 514 22.32 -7.51 13.78
CA PRO A 514 21.89 -6.45 12.90
C PRO A 514 21.11 -7.03 11.72
N PRO A 515 19.95 -6.42 11.35
CA PRO A 515 19.25 -6.74 10.11
C PRO A 515 20.14 -6.54 8.89
N ALA A 516 19.84 -7.17 7.76
CA ALA A 516 20.66 -6.99 6.57
C ALA A 516 20.60 -5.51 6.10
N GLU A 517 21.74 -4.98 5.66
CA GLU A 517 21.83 -3.58 5.23
C GLU A 517 20.84 -3.25 4.10
N ASP A 518 20.64 -4.15 3.14
CA ASP A 518 19.71 -3.95 2.02
C ASP A 518 18.22 -3.94 2.47
N ASP A 519 17.87 -4.69 3.51
CA ASP A 519 16.51 -4.70 4.07
C ASP A 519 16.21 -3.37 4.77
N LEU A 520 17.16 -2.87 5.58
CA LEU A 520 17.04 -1.57 6.25
C LEU A 520 17.02 -0.41 5.25
N ILE A 521 17.81 -0.47 4.18
CA ILE A 521 17.74 0.53 3.09
C ILE A 521 16.33 0.55 2.50
N THR A 522 15.72 -0.61 2.27
CA THR A 522 14.37 -0.73 1.71
C THR A 522 13.34 -0.14 2.68
N VAL A 523 13.36 -0.56 3.95
CA VAL A 523 12.43 -0.09 4.98
C VAL A 523 12.54 1.42 5.20
N ALA A 524 13.76 1.95 5.35
CA ALA A 524 13.98 3.38 5.56
C ALA A 524 13.57 4.21 4.33
N THR A 525 13.82 3.72 3.12
CA THR A 525 13.43 4.41 1.88
C THR A 525 11.90 4.43 1.74
N ASP A 526 11.23 3.29 1.96
CA ASP A 526 9.77 3.18 1.84
C ASP A 526 9.06 4.04 2.90
N TYR A 527 9.53 4.00 4.15
CA TYR A 527 9.00 4.85 5.22
C TYR A 527 9.21 6.35 4.92
N GLY A 528 10.42 6.74 4.52
CA GLY A 528 10.73 8.14 4.19
C GLY A 528 9.85 8.67 3.07
N ARG A 529 9.55 7.85 2.05
CA ARG A 529 8.61 8.19 0.96
C ARG A 529 7.20 8.42 1.50
N MET A 530 6.68 7.53 2.32
CA MET A 530 5.35 7.69 2.95
C MET A 530 5.27 9.00 3.73
N LEU A 531 6.32 9.38 4.45
CA LEU A 531 6.38 10.66 5.17
C LEU A 531 6.47 11.88 4.22
N VAL A 532 7.22 11.79 3.11
CA VAL A 532 7.26 12.85 2.08
C VAL A 532 5.87 13.08 1.50
N MET A 533 5.18 12.00 1.13
CA MET A 533 3.81 12.08 0.63
C MET A 533 2.84 12.62 1.66
N TYR A 534 2.98 12.20 2.92
CA TYR A 534 2.19 12.75 3.99
C TYR A 534 2.34 14.27 4.06
N ARG A 535 3.57 14.80 4.07
CA ARG A 535 3.81 16.26 4.06
C ARG A 535 3.20 16.96 2.85
N GLN A 536 3.29 16.35 1.66
CA GLN A 536 2.67 16.90 0.45
C GLN A 536 1.14 16.96 0.57
N ARG A 537 0.49 15.92 1.11
CA ARG A 537 -0.96 15.90 1.36
C ARG A 537 -1.39 16.94 2.38
N VAL A 538 -0.62 17.12 3.45
CA VAL A 538 -0.90 18.16 4.46
C VAL A 538 -0.90 19.55 3.81
N VAL A 539 0.07 19.83 2.93
CA VAL A 539 0.11 21.12 2.20
C VAL A 539 -1.03 21.22 1.18
N GLY A 540 -1.33 20.13 0.47
CA GLY A 540 -2.38 20.08 -0.54
C GLY A 540 -3.79 20.20 0.03
N GLU A 541 -4.01 19.84 1.30
CA GLU A 541 -5.29 20.01 2.00
C GLU A 541 -5.67 21.48 2.21
N ASP A 542 -4.69 22.34 2.49
CA ASP A 542 -4.91 23.78 2.70
C ASP A 542 -3.72 24.63 2.20
N PRO A 543 -3.59 24.81 0.87
CA PRO A 543 -2.50 25.60 0.30
C PRO A 543 -2.49 27.05 0.79
N ALA A 544 -3.66 27.60 1.12
CA ALA A 544 -3.81 28.98 1.59
C ALA A 544 -3.20 29.16 2.99
N ALA A 545 -3.45 28.25 3.93
CA ALA A 545 -2.83 28.30 5.26
C ALA A 545 -1.30 28.18 5.19
N TYR A 546 -0.76 27.42 4.24
CA TYR A 546 0.68 27.32 4.06
C TYR A 546 1.31 28.55 3.42
N ALA A 547 0.60 29.23 2.51
CA ALA A 547 1.02 30.50 1.93
C ALA A 547 0.87 31.70 2.89
N ALA A 548 -0.07 31.65 3.83
CA ALA A 548 -0.34 32.74 4.76
C ALA A 548 0.80 32.97 5.76
N GLU A 549 1.09 34.23 6.07
CA GLU A 549 2.02 34.61 7.14
C GLU A 549 1.33 34.55 8.51
N VAL A 550 2.09 34.18 9.54
CA VAL A 550 1.58 34.11 10.92
C VAL A 550 1.61 35.51 11.52
N ASN A 551 0.43 36.08 11.81
CA ASN A 551 0.32 37.32 12.57
C ASN A 551 0.14 37.02 14.07
N TYR A 552 1.22 37.12 14.83
CA TYR A 552 1.24 36.88 16.27
C TYR A 552 0.47 37.93 17.09
N GLU A 553 0.13 39.09 16.53
CA GLU A 553 -0.74 40.07 17.21
C GLU A 553 -2.18 39.55 17.37
N ARG A 554 -2.56 38.53 16.59
CA ARG A 554 -3.85 37.84 16.69
C ARG A 554 -3.79 36.58 17.54
N ALA A 555 -2.74 36.39 18.34
CA ALA A 555 -2.64 35.26 19.25
C ALA A 555 -3.90 35.19 20.15
N GLY A 556 -4.47 33.99 20.29
CA GLY A 556 -5.72 33.76 21.01
C GLY A 556 -6.97 33.74 20.15
N THR A 557 -6.97 34.24 18.91
CA THR A 557 -8.16 34.12 18.05
C THR A 557 -8.30 32.73 17.44
N PRO A 558 -9.53 32.28 17.11
CA PRO A 558 -9.75 31.01 16.43
C PRO A 558 -9.01 30.89 15.08
N GLU A 559 -8.94 31.98 14.33
CA GLU A 559 -8.29 32.02 13.01
C GLU A 559 -6.78 31.87 13.14
N PHE A 560 -6.16 32.54 14.12
CA PHE A 560 -4.76 32.36 14.44
C PHE A 560 -4.47 30.92 14.85
N PHE A 561 -5.29 30.36 15.74
CA PHE A 561 -5.11 29.01 16.22
C PHE A 561 -5.22 27.98 15.11
N GLU A 562 -6.21 28.12 14.21
CA GLU A 562 -6.36 27.21 13.09
C GLU A 562 -5.17 27.29 12.13
N LEU A 563 -4.69 28.50 11.83
CA LEU A 563 -3.49 28.69 10.99
C LEU A 563 -2.25 28.03 11.61
N ILE A 564 -2.03 28.22 12.92
CA ILE A 564 -0.93 27.58 13.64
C ILE A 564 -1.08 26.07 13.63
N ARG A 565 -2.29 25.55 13.91
CA ARG A 565 -2.58 24.12 13.90
C ARG A 565 -2.27 23.50 12.55
N GLN A 566 -2.65 24.15 11.45
CA GLN A 566 -2.33 23.70 10.10
C GLN A 566 -0.82 23.70 9.88
N LYS A 567 -0.11 24.81 10.13
CA LYS A 567 1.35 24.89 9.94
C LYS A 567 2.12 23.86 10.78
N HIS A 568 1.66 23.57 12.00
CA HIS A 568 2.28 22.58 12.88
C HIS A 568 2.20 21.16 12.35
N LYS A 569 1.12 20.76 11.65
CA LYS A 569 1.01 19.41 11.06
C LYS A 569 2.23 19.06 10.20
N ARG A 570 2.58 19.93 9.23
CA ARG A 570 3.74 19.69 8.35
C ARG A 570 5.05 19.70 9.12
N SER A 571 5.22 20.65 10.04
CA SER A 571 6.44 20.78 10.85
C SER A 571 6.65 19.55 11.75
N PHE A 572 5.58 19.00 12.32
CA PHE A 572 5.63 17.80 13.13
C PHE A 572 6.14 16.60 12.34
N VAL A 573 5.54 16.34 11.17
CA VAL A 573 5.95 15.22 10.30
C VAL A 573 7.40 15.38 9.84
N LEU A 574 7.83 16.61 9.50
CA LEU A 574 9.22 16.87 9.13
C LEU A 574 10.18 16.59 10.30
N ALA A 575 9.87 17.09 11.50
CA ALA A 575 10.70 16.89 12.68
C ALA A 575 10.83 15.40 13.05
N MET A 576 9.74 14.62 12.96
CA MET A 576 9.79 13.18 13.20
C MET A 576 10.64 12.44 12.17
N HIS A 577 10.55 12.83 10.89
CA HIS A 577 11.37 12.24 9.83
C HIS A 577 12.86 12.55 10.04
N GLU A 578 13.21 13.81 10.33
CA GLU A 578 14.59 14.20 10.62
C GLU A 578 15.17 13.44 11.82
N ASN A 579 14.39 13.29 12.89
CA ASN A 579 14.80 12.57 14.08
C ASN A 579 15.06 11.09 13.77
N MET A 580 14.15 10.43 13.03
CA MET A 580 14.33 9.04 12.61
C MET A 580 15.59 8.86 11.75
N LEU A 581 15.82 9.74 10.76
CA LEU A 581 17.00 9.68 9.90
C LEU A 581 18.30 9.83 10.71
N LYS A 582 18.35 10.78 11.66
CA LYS A 582 19.52 10.97 12.54
C LYS A 582 19.81 9.73 13.37
N LYS A 583 18.79 9.15 14.03
CA LYS A 583 18.96 7.92 14.80
C LYS A 583 19.42 6.74 13.95
N LEU A 584 18.89 6.60 12.72
CA LEU A 584 19.32 5.55 11.80
C LEU A 584 20.74 5.76 11.26
N ILE A 585 21.18 7.01 11.08
CA ILE A 585 22.58 7.35 10.71
C ILE A 585 23.53 6.92 11.83
N ASP A 586 23.18 7.23 13.08
CA ASP A 586 23.98 6.85 14.25
C ASP A 586 24.05 5.33 14.39
N TYR A 587 22.91 4.64 14.25
CA TYR A 587 22.86 3.18 14.22
C TYR A 587 23.72 2.60 13.10
N ALA A 588 23.58 3.08 11.87
CA ALA A 588 24.32 2.59 10.72
C ALA A 588 25.83 2.79 10.89
N ALA A 589 26.25 3.89 11.50
CA ALA A 589 27.65 4.11 11.88
C ALA A 589 28.11 3.09 12.94
N GLY A 590 27.28 2.83 13.96
CA GLY A 590 27.57 1.89 15.05
C GLY A 590 27.75 0.45 14.57
N VAL A 591 26.96 -0.01 13.58
CA VAL A 591 27.04 -1.39 13.05
C VAL A 591 27.89 -1.53 11.77
N GLY A 592 28.49 -0.43 11.29
CA GLY A 592 29.39 -0.44 10.12
C GLY A 592 28.69 -0.50 8.76
N TYR A 593 27.43 -0.08 8.66
CA TYR A 593 26.64 -0.05 7.43
C TYR A 593 26.85 1.24 6.63
N ALA A 594 27.96 1.29 5.90
CA ALA A 594 28.37 2.47 5.15
C ALA A 594 27.37 2.89 4.06
N ARG A 595 26.75 1.94 3.34
CA ARG A 595 25.80 2.27 2.25
C ARG A 595 24.51 2.83 2.81
N LEU A 596 23.99 2.23 3.88
CA LEU A 596 22.82 2.74 4.58
C LEU A 596 23.09 4.15 5.10
N LYS A 597 24.22 4.36 5.80
CA LYS A 597 24.62 5.67 6.32
C LYS A 597 24.65 6.74 5.23
N THR A 598 25.41 6.52 4.16
CA THR A 598 25.52 7.48 3.04
C THR A 598 24.15 7.77 2.41
N LYS A 599 23.30 6.75 2.27
CA LYS A 599 21.94 6.92 1.74
C LYS A 599 21.11 7.83 2.64
N LEU A 600 21.11 7.59 3.95
CA LEU A 600 20.36 8.36 4.93
C LEU A 600 20.86 9.80 5.08
N GLU A 601 22.18 10.02 5.08
CA GLU A 601 22.78 11.36 5.08
C GLU A 601 22.37 12.15 3.83
N THR A 602 22.38 11.49 2.67
CA THR A 602 21.91 12.09 1.42
C THR A 602 20.43 12.46 1.50
N THR A 603 19.59 11.55 2.00
CA THR A 603 18.16 11.81 2.19
C THR A 603 17.92 12.95 3.17
N LEU A 604 18.60 12.98 4.32
CA LEU A 604 18.47 14.03 5.32
C LEU A 604 18.83 15.41 4.74
N ASN A 605 19.91 15.49 3.96
CA ASN A 605 20.34 16.73 3.31
C ASN A 605 19.35 17.21 2.22
N GLN A 606 18.66 16.27 1.56
CA GLN A 606 17.68 16.56 0.52
C GLN A 606 16.26 16.79 1.06
N LEU A 607 15.99 16.36 2.30
CA LEU A 607 14.65 16.29 2.88
C LEU A 607 13.82 17.57 2.77
N PRO A 608 14.37 18.79 2.97
CA PRO A 608 13.59 20.03 2.81
C PRO A 608 13.13 20.30 1.38
N ARG A 609 13.80 19.71 0.38
CA ARG A 609 13.57 19.89 -1.06
C ARG A 609 12.97 18.66 -1.73
N GLU A 610 12.84 17.57 -1.00
CA GLU A 610 12.36 16.30 -1.53
C GLU A 610 10.87 16.43 -1.89
N ALA A 611 10.56 16.07 -3.14
CA ALA A 611 9.21 15.99 -3.65
C ALA A 611 9.04 14.67 -4.39
N ILE A 612 7.94 13.99 -4.12
CA ILE A 612 7.50 12.85 -4.91
C ILE A 612 6.67 13.40 -6.08
N PRO A 613 6.93 12.98 -7.34
CA PRO A 613 6.14 13.38 -8.48
C PRO A 613 4.66 13.06 -8.27
N LEU A 614 3.82 14.09 -8.40
CA LEU A 614 2.38 13.94 -8.44
C LEU A 614 1.94 13.68 -9.89
N PRO A 615 0.84 12.95 -10.10
CA PRO A 615 0.23 12.78 -11.42
C PRO A 615 0.05 14.13 -12.13
N LYS A 616 0.60 14.28 -13.35
CA LYS A 616 0.48 15.51 -14.14
C LYS A 616 -0.87 15.58 -14.84
N ALA A 617 -1.43 16.78 -14.98
CA ALA A 617 -2.55 16.99 -15.90
C ALA A 617 -2.08 16.83 -17.36
N ILE A 618 -3.03 16.66 -18.28
CA ILE A 618 -2.73 16.74 -19.71
C ILE A 618 -2.36 18.21 -20.04
N PRO A 619 -1.27 18.47 -20.77
CA PRO A 619 -0.91 19.84 -21.14
C PRO A 619 -2.04 20.57 -21.86
N ALA A 620 -2.32 21.81 -21.43
CA ALA A 620 -3.47 22.58 -21.92
C ALA A 620 -3.50 22.71 -23.45
N TYR A 621 -2.32 22.86 -24.08
CA TYR A 621 -2.20 22.98 -25.53
C TYR A 621 -2.60 21.72 -26.32
N LEU A 622 -2.61 20.54 -25.69
CA LEU A 622 -3.11 19.31 -26.32
C LEU A 622 -4.63 19.14 -26.19
N THR A 623 -5.22 19.86 -25.26
CA THR A 623 -6.67 19.78 -24.95
C THR A 623 -7.46 20.98 -25.44
N GLN A 624 -6.79 21.97 -26.03
CA GLN A 624 -7.43 23.18 -26.54
C GLN A 624 -8.45 22.83 -27.64
N GLY A 625 -9.71 23.24 -27.45
CA GLY A 625 -10.80 22.95 -28.40
C GLY A 625 -11.41 21.55 -28.26
N ARG A 626 -10.95 20.73 -27.30
CA ARG A 626 -11.53 19.41 -26.99
C ARG A 626 -12.49 19.48 -25.80
N ALA A 627 -13.36 18.49 -25.70
CA ALA A 627 -14.24 18.35 -24.55
C ALA A 627 -13.41 18.09 -23.28
N GLN A 628 -13.67 18.87 -22.24
CA GLN A 628 -13.10 18.64 -20.91
C GLN A 628 -14.12 17.86 -20.07
N PRO A 629 -13.66 17.00 -19.13
CA PRO A 629 -14.58 16.39 -18.20
C PRO A 629 -15.25 17.49 -17.41
N ALA A 630 -16.59 17.54 -17.44
CA ALA A 630 -17.34 18.54 -16.71
C ALA A 630 -16.98 18.42 -15.22
N PRO A 631 -16.74 19.55 -14.51
CA PRO A 631 -16.65 19.50 -13.07
C PRO A 631 -17.95 18.88 -12.52
N PHE A 632 -17.85 18.14 -11.42
CA PHE A 632 -19.02 17.53 -10.82
C PHE A 632 -20.00 18.63 -10.36
N VAL A 633 -21.25 18.60 -10.83
CA VAL A 633 -22.27 19.65 -10.59
C VAL A 633 -23.34 19.22 -9.58
N GLY A 634 -23.22 18.02 -9.00
CA GLY A 634 -24.15 17.56 -7.96
C GLY A 634 -23.83 18.11 -6.56
N ASP A 635 -24.73 17.86 -5.61
CA ASP A 635 -24.44 18.09 -4.19
C ASP A 635 -23.51 17.00 -3.63
N THR A 636 -23.11 17.16 -2.36
CA THR A 636 -22.24 16.20 -1.69
C THR A 636 -22.82 14.78 -1.65
N ALA A 637 -24.15 14.62 -1.56
CA ALA A 637 -24.78 13.30 -1.53
C ALA A 637 -24.66 12.61 -2.89
N ALA A 638 -24.92 13.34 -3.98
CA ALA A 638 -24.73 12.85 -5.34
C ALA A 638 -23.25 12.53 -5.62
N LEU A 639 -22.30 13.29 -5.04
CA LEU A 639 -20.86 13.01 -5.16
C LEU A 639 -20.50 11.68 -4.51
N VAL A 640 -20.98 11.46 -3.28
CA VAL A 640 -20.78 10.21 -2.54
C VAL A 640 -21.36 9.04 -3.33
N GLN A 641 -22.58 9.17 -3.85
CA GLN A 641 -23.20 8.12 -4.66
C GLN A 641 -22.42 7.83 -5.96
N ALA A 642 -21.85 8.85 -6.60
CA ALA A 642 -21.07 8.69 -7.83
C ALA A 642 -19.70 7.99 -7.61
N ILE A 643 -19.12 8.13 -6.41
CA ILE A 643 -17.81 7.54 -6.06
C ILE A 643 -17.99 6.17 -5.40
N VAL A 644 -18.87 6.10 -4.41
CA VAL A 644 -19.08 4.91 -3.57
C VAL A 644 -20.07 3.93 -4.22
N GLY A 645 -20.91 4.42 -5.14
CA GLY A 645 -22.00 3.66 -5.75
C GLY A 645 -23.29 3.70 -4.91
N ASN A 646 -24.33 3.01 -5.39
CA ASN A 646 -25.51 2.73 -4.58
C ASN A 646 -25.10 1.72 -3.51
N GLY A 647 -24.99 2.14 -2.24
CA GLY A 647 -24.60 1.29 -1.11
C GLY A 647 -25.40 -0.01 -1.11
N GLY A 648 -24.77 -1.10 -1.57
CA GLY A 648 -25.45 -2.34 -1.94
C GLY A 648 -24.53 -3.56 -1.85
N ASP A 649 -23.54 -3.70 -2.73
CA ASP A 649 -23.05 -5.07 -3.00
C ASP A 649 -21.59 -5.41 -2.68
N ASP A 650 -20.70 -4.50 -2.26
CA ASP A 650 -19.39 -4.91 -1.70
C ASP A 650 -18.63 -3.73 -1.10
N ALA A 651 -18.58 -3.63 0.24
CA ALA A 651 -17.77 -2.61 0.93
C ALA A 651 -16.30 -3.02 1.13
N SER A 652 -15.95 -4.26 0.80
CA SER A 652 -14.59 -4.78 0.91
C SER A 652 -13.63 -4.23 -0.17
N ALA A 653 -14.13 -3.40 -1.09
CA ALA A 653 -13.43 -3.15 -2.36
C ALA A 653 -13.62 -1.73 -2.95
N ILE A 654 -13.80 -0.68 -2.15
CA ILE A 654 -13.96 0.69 -2.69
C ILE A 654 -12.60 1.40 -2.82
N GLU A 655 -12.31 1.96 -4.00
CA GLU A 655 -10.98 2.37 -4.54
C GLU A 655 -10.06 3.27 -3.72
#